data_AF-A0A3A8ZJF3-F1
#
_entry.id   AF-A0A3A8ZJF3-F1
#
_cell.length_a   1.000
_cell.length_b   1.000
_cell.length_c   1.000
_cell.angle_alpha   90.00
_cell.angle_beta   90.00
_cell.angle_gamma   90.00
#
_symmetry.space_group_name_H-M   'P 1'
#
loop_
_entity.id
_entity.type
_entity.pdbx_description
1 polymer ?
#
loop_
_entity_poly.entity_id
_entity_poly.type
_entity_poly.pdbx_seq_one_letter_code
_entity_poly.pdbx_strand_id
1 'polypeptide(L)'
;MKHAVITAVFGIGMILLLSGCANPDSAGNKEPVSGYSESAVQKKEYDDGAARHIAALYKDIYENALQDGTTGSLEMIRSCVEGLGEKGYAAVDDKNQINMINPQQVEDFCKAVREKVPADLTLIVVTRAGGFLQYDFHTEDGTVAVIREEYQYVDGNLENAGAVSFRADEWQYTEEGWLLFEGKYYSESYHALLSSDVTEHMAIRVAPLPETCRKLNRQYLLPVGYEKNNMFLVDWDETDYGALDFYDLFDRFYPLVYRRSVPYTADDDLNAGAVYQIPADTFEMAVGSYIRIEESILRQKTVYISEGETYEYRPRGFYESGYVEIPYPEVADYQENSDGTVTLTVNAVYPEENTSRAFTHKTVIRPLADGRFQYVSNQLVYPADGYDAWWYAGRLTKEQWEETYSGETYRDQTYGGWEHISEDGSLLLADEKEKLEKDIITAAGQVGEIYRDAAIEEDLIYGHIVRDFSRAQRDEVVSLLGQAGYVSVADGVNMQNPEALREFYTAYQEKQEAMVTVFDVRTNGIIGACTFLYRDGQLQSCYMQIAWKEGGVPEITSIEIGDIKQIKLTEKGYFIYGYEDMPYHSSLRQYWRAAPLSDKCRELTEQYVHGISYVNYNAFVTNWDSSNAEDILMPCMFEDIYRIDTGKVIQPENGEIPAKVYERIMTTYFPVTTEQVREKCGYHAATDSYPYEMIFSRQYPPFGEVVDYVDNPDGTITLYVDGVWPDYDSDCAFTSQITVEPHDDGSFRYISNCIEKGELEIPTVER
;
A
#
# COMPACT_ATOMS: atom_id res chain seq x y z
N MET A 1 10.10 27.17 16.97
CA MET A 1 9.54 27.91 15.82
C MET A 1 9.63 26.92 14.66
N LYS A 2 8.48 26.34 14.29
CA LYS A 2 8.24 25.34 13.23
C LYS A 2 9.24 24.16 13.15
N HIS A 3 9.02 23.17 14.01
CA HIS A 3 9.39 21.78 13.74
C HIS A 3 8.25 21.18 12.89
N ALA A 4 8.57 20.77 11.67
CA ALA A 4 7.74 19.89 10.85
C ALA A 4 8.63 18.69 10.54
N VAL A 5 8.40 17.61 11.26
CA VAL A 5 8.96 16.28 10.97
C VAL A 5 8.09 15.72 9.86
N ILE A 6 8.61 15.69 8.64
CA ILE A 6 8.01 14.96 7.53
C ILE A 6 8.75 13.63 7.51
N THR A 7 8.09 12.59 8.00
CA THR A 7 8.63 11.22 8.04
C THR A 7 8.44 10.58 6.66
N ALA A 8 9.52 9.95 6.18
CA ALA A 8 9.57 9.19 4.94
C ALA A 8 8.51 8.08 4.89
N VAL A 9 7.80 8.02 3.76
CA VAL A 9 6.90 6.95 3.38
C VAL A 9 7.75 5.79 2.86
N PHE A 10 7.96 4.77 3.68
CA PHE A 10 8.07 3.35 3.30
C PHE A 10 7.72 2.54 4.54
N GLY A 11 6.45 2.59 4.92
CA GLY A 11 5.84 1.61 5.80
C GLY A 11 4.96 0.72 4.95
N ILE A 12 5.34 -0.55 4.83
CA ILE A 12 4.42 -1.62 4.41
C ILE A 12 3.26 -1.55 5.40
N GLY A 13 2.12 -1.03 4.96
CA GLY A 13 0.92 -0.95 5.76
C GLY A 13 0.35 -2.35 5.96
N MET A 14 0.66 -2.98 7.09
CA MET A 14 -0.14 -4.09 7.62
C MET A 14 -1.52 -3.54 8.02
N ILE A 15 -2.54 -3.85 7.22
CA ILE A 15 -3.95 -3.51 7.48
C ILE A 15 -4.62 -4.68 8.20
N LEU A 16 -4.59 -4.72 9.54
CA LEU A 16 -5.42 -5.67 10.28
C LEU A 16 -6.79 -5.07 10.59
N LEU A 17 -7.77 -5.30 9.70
CA LEU A 17 -9.19 -5.07 10.01
C LEU A 17 -9.66 -6.15 10.99
N LEU A 18 -9.76 -5.81 12.28
CA LEU A 18 -10.48 -6.62 13.26
C LEU A 18 -11.94 -6.13 13.40
N SER A 19 -12.83 -7.10 13.12
CA SER A 19 -14.29 -7.25 13.19
C SER A 19 -15.25 -6.32 12.42
N GLY A 20 -16.23 -7.00 11.80
CA GLY A 20 -17.65 -6.72 11.96
C GLY A 20 -18.19 -5.45 11.31
N CYS A 21 -18.81 -5.61 10.14
CA CYS A 21 -19.59 -4.61 9.39
C CYS A 21 -18.96 -3.21 9.29
N ALA A 22 -17.72 -3.17 8.83
CA ALA A 22 -17.31 -2.19 7.84
C ALA A 22 -16.68 -2.98 6.69
N ASN A 23 -17.19 -2.76 5.49
CA ASN A 23 -16.79 -3.45 4.26
C ASN A 23 -15.25 -3.40 4.10
N PRO A 24 -14.54 -4.52 3.79
CA PRO A 24 -13.11 -4.46 3.43
C PRO A 24 -12.84 -3.68 2.13
N ASP A 25 -13.89 -3.28 1.41
CA ASP A 25 -13.78 -2.52 0.15
C ASP A 25 -14.00 -1.00 0.33
N SER A 26 -13.94 -0.45 1.55
CA SER A 26 -14.14 0.99 1.76
C SER A 26 -12.81 1.75 1.84
N ALA A 27 -12.24 2.06 0.68
CA ALA A 27 -11.19 3.05 0.51
C ALA A 27 -11.66 4.14 -0.48
N GLY A 28 -12.26 5.21 0.05
CA GLY A 28 -12.46 6.49 -0.64
C GLY A 28 -11.91 7.61 0.26
N ASN A 29 -10.90 8.43 -0.07
CA ASN A 29 -10.56 9.36 -1.18
C ASN A 29 -11.17 10.77 -1.09
N LYS A 30 -10.82 11.55 -0.05
CA LYS A 30 -11.18 12.98 -0.01
C LYS A 30 -10.19 13.84 -0.80
N GLU A 31 -10.80 14.65 -1.67
CA GLU A 31 -10.28 15.72 -2.52
C GLU A 31 -9.21 16.64 -1.92
N PRO A 32 -8.42 17.32 -2.76
CA PRO A 32 -8.07 18.71 -2.55
C PRO A 32 -9.01 19.63 -3.36
N VAL A 33 -9.76 20.47 -2.65
CA VAL A 33 -10.34 21.69 -3.20
C VAL A 33 -9.20 22.61 -3.66
N SER A 34 -9.06 22.81 -4.97
CA SER A 34 -8.57 24.09 -5.51
C SER A 34 -9.17 24.32 -6.89
N GLY A 35 -9.84 25.46 -7.05
CA GLY A 35 -10.71 25.73 -8.18
C GLY A 35 -10.01 26.08 -9.50
N TYR A 36 -10.88 26.25 -10.50
CA TYR A 36 -10.72 26.82 -11.85
C TYR A 36 -10.75 25.81 -13.01
N SER A 37 -11.92 25.82 -13.65
CA SER A 37 -12.32 25.35 -14.99
C SER A 37 -11.26 24.71 -15.89
N GLU A 38 -11.36 23.39 -16.06
CA GLU A 38 -10.87 22.68 -17.23
C GLU A 38 -11.69 23.09 -18.47
N SER A 39 -11.22 24.09 -19.19
CA SER A 39 -11.59 24.24 -20.59
C SER A 39 -10.44 23.79 -21.47
N ALA A 40 -10.67 22.68 -22.16
CA ALA A 40 -9.99 22.17 -23.36
C ALA A 40 -8.65 21.44 -23.16
N VAL A 41 -8.73 20.13 -22.90
CA VAL A 41 -7.90 19.17 -23.62
C VAL A 41 -8.85 18.16 -24.27
N GLN A 42 -9.11 18.33 -25.56
CA GLN A 42 -9.84 17.33 -26.33
C GLN A 42 -8.98 16.06 -26.40
N LYS A 43 -9.50 14.94 -25.90
CA LYS A 43 -8.99 13.59 -26.21
C LYS A 43 -9.07 13.42 -27.73
N LYS A 44 -7.97 13.67 -28.44
CA LYS A 44 -7.83 13.26 -29.83
C LYS A 44 -7.84 11.74 -29.79
N GLU A 45 -8.77 11.09 -30.50
CA GLU A 45 -8.65 9.65 -30.79
C GLU A 45 -7.26 9.42 -31.38
N TYR A 46 -6.36 8.83 -30.58
CA TYR A 46 -5.02 8.49 -31.00
C TYR A 46 -5.11 7.24 -31.88
N ASP A 47 -4.34 7.24 -32.97
CA ASP A 47 -4.29 6.15 -33.94
C ASP A 47 -3.69 4.89 -33.29
N ASP A 48 -4.53 3.89 -33.00
CA ASP A 48 -4.21 2.51 -32.60
C ASP A 48 -3.16 1.84 -33.54
N GLY A 49 -2.82 2.45 -34.68
CA GLY A 49 -1.68 2.07 -35.50
C GLY A 49 -0.31 2.24 -34.81
N ALA A 50 -0.04 3.33 -34.08
CA ALA A 50 1.31 3.61 -33.56
C ALA A 50 1.74 2.64 -32.45
N ALA A 51 0.86 2.40 -31.47
CA ALA A 51 1.10 1.46 -30.37
C ALA A 51 1.36 0.02 -30.86
N ARG A 52 0.64 -0.43 -31.90
CA ARG A 52 0.86 -1.75 -32.51
C ARG A 52 2.22 -1.90 -33.20
N HIS A 53 2.75 -0.85 -33.80
CA HIS A 53 4.08 -0.89 -34.43
C HIS A 53 5.20 -0.87 -33.39
N ILE A 54 5.04 -0.10 -32.31
CA ILE A 54 5.98 -0.09 -31.17
C ILE A 54 5.97 -1.47 -30.49
N ALA A 55 4.79 -2.04 -30.23
CA ALA A 55 4.63 -3.35 -29.62
C ALA A 55 5.27 -4.48 -30.44
N ALA A 56 5.12 -4.46 -31.78
CA ALA A 56 5.73 -5.45 -32.65
C ALA A 56 7.26 -5.40 -32.66
N LEU A 57 7.84 -4.18 -32.72
CA LEU A 57 9.29 -4.00 -32.64
C LEU A 57 9.85 -4.47 -31.30
N TYR A 58 9.18 -4.09 -30.22
CA TYR A 58 9.59 -4.43 -28.86
C TYR A 58 9.52 -5.96 -28.63
N LYS A 59 8.53 -6.63 -29.23
CA LYS A 59 8.35 -8.09 -29.19
C LYS A 59 9.52 -8.86 -29.78
N ASP A 60 9.94 -8.52 -30.99
CA ASP A 60 11.03 -9.25 -31.65
C ASP A 60 12.34 -9.14 -30.83
N ILE A 61 12.63 -7.98 -30.27
CA ILE A 61 13.85 -7.76 -29.46
C ILE A 61 13.74 -8.48 -28.12
N TYR A 62 12.59 -8.38 -27.45
CA TYR A 62 12.37 -9.00 -26.15
C TYR A 62 12.35 -10.53 -26.23
N GLU A 63 11.68 -11.14 -27.22
CA GLU A 63 11.64 -12.59 -27.40
C GLU A 63 13.03 -13.19 -27.66
N ASN A 64 13.86 -12.51 -28.45
CA ASN A 64 15.25 -12.92 -28.66
C ASN A 64 16.07 -12.84 -27.36
N ALA A 65 15.94 -11.73 -26.61
CA ALA A 65 16.64 -11.58 -25.34
C ALA A 65 16.18 -12.59 -24.29
N LEU A 66 14.89 -12.95 -24.27
CA LEU A 66 14.32 -13.98 -23.41
C LEU A 66 14.91 -15.36 -23.73
N GLN A 67 15.04 -15.71 -25.02
CA GLN A 67 15.67 -16.97 -25.45
C GLN A 67 17.14 -17.05 -25.06
N ASP A 68 17.87 -15.94 -25.17
CA ASP A 68 19.30 -15.87 -24.86
C ASP A 68 19.59 -15.65 -23.35
N GLY A 69 18.56 -15.45 -22.52
CA GLY A 69 18.70 -15.16 -21.10
C GLY A 69 19.34 -13.80 -20.81
N THR A 70 19.15 -12.82 -21.70
CA THR A 70 19.76 -11.48 -21.65
C THR A 70 18.75 -10.34 -21.48
N THR A 71 17.54 -10.65 -21.03
CA THR A 71 16.49 -9.66 -20.71
C THR A 71 17.00 -8.61 -19.72
N GLY A 72 16.72 -7.33 -20.00
CA GLY A 72 17.19 -6.20 -19.17
C GLY A 72 18.68 -5.88 -19.31
N SER A 73 19.41 -6.56 -20.21
CA SER A 73 20.80 -6.23 -20.52
C SER A 73 20.95 -4.87 -21.22
N LEU A 74 22.11 -4.24 -21.06
CA LEU A 74 22.42 -2.97 -21.73
C LEU A 74 22.36 -3.08 -23.26
N GLU A 75 22.69 -4.25 -23.82
CA GLU A 75 22.66 -4.48 -25.27
C GLU A 75 21.22 -4.59 -25.78
N MET A 76 20.36 -5.34 -25.08
CA MET A 76 18.93 -5.43 -25.42
C MET A 76 18.26 -4.06 -25.39
N ILE A 77 18.49 -3.27 -24.33
CA ILE A 77 17.91 -1.92 -24.20
C ILE A 77 18.44 -1.01 -25.31
N ARG A 78 19.74 -1.11 -25.65
CA ARG A 78 20.33 -0.36 -26.76
C ARG A 78 19.64 -0.70 -28.07
N SER A 79 19.42 -1.98 -28.36
CA SER A 79 18.70 -2.41 -29.56
C SER A 79 17.26 -1.88 -29.59
N CYS A 80 16.56 -1.84 -28.45
CA CYS A 80 15.23 -1.25 -28.36
C CYS A 80 15.26 0.26 -28.67
N VAL A 81 16.14 1.02 -28.01
CA VAL A 81 16.28 2.46 -28.19
C VAL A 81 16.66 2.81 -29.64
N GLU A 82 17.62 2.09 -30.22
CA GLU A 82 18.04 2.26 -31.61
C GLU A 82 16.90 1.92 -32.59
N GLY A 83 16.21 0.79 -32.39
CA GLY A 83 15.09 0.37 -33.22
C GLY A 83 13.92 1.36 -33.19
N LEU A 84 13.58 1.90 -32.02
CA LEU A 84 12.55 2.94 -31.88
C LEU A 84 12.97 4.23 -32.58
N GLY A 85 14.25 4.59 -32.46
CA GLY A 85 14.86 5.71 -33.15
C GLY A 85 14.78 5.60 -34.68
N GLU A 86 15.00 4.42 -35.24
CA GLU A 86 14.85 4.14 -36.69
C GLU A 86 13.41 4.32 -37.18
N LYS A 87 12.42 4.16 -36.29
CA LYS A 87 11.01 4.45 -36.57
C LYS A 87 10.64 5.93 -36.40
N GLY A 88 11.60 6.76 -35.99
CA GLY A 88 11.45 8.21 -35.88
C GLY A 88 11.03 8.70 -34.50
N TYR A 89 11.01 7.84 -33.47
CA TYR A 89 10.71 8.27 -32.10
C TYR A 89 11.94 8.87 -31.41
N ALA A 90 11.73 9.83 -30.51
CA ALA A 90 12.72 10.14 -29.49
C ALA A 90 12.73 9.00 -28.47
N ALA A 91 13.87 8.37 -28.26
CA ALA A 91 13.97 7.17 -27.42
C ALA A 91 15.21 7.20 -26.51
N VAL A 92 15.05 6.78 -25.26
CA VAL A 92 16.10 6.79 -24.23
C VAL A 92 15.91 5.64 -23.23
N ASP A 93 16.92 5.29 -22.45
CA ASP A 93 16.79 4.35 -21.33
C ASP A 93 16.51 5.03 -19.99
N ASP A 94 15.77 4.34 -19.13
CA ASP A 94 15.37 4.81 -17.79
C ASP A 94 16.56 5.09 -16.83
N LYS A 95 17.74 4.49 -17.08
CA LYS A 95 18.92 4.63 -16.21
C LYS A 95 20.00 5.55 -16.78
N ASN A 96 19.74 6.28 -17.87
CA ASN A 96 20.73 7.15 -18.51
C ASN A 96 22.07 6.41 -18.78
N GLN A 97 22.02 5.24 -19.40
CA GLN A 97 23.21 4.45 -19.76
C GLN A 97 23.42 4.34 -21.28
N ILE A 98 22.47 4.82 -22.08
CA ILE A 98 22.49 4.92 -23.53
C ILE A 98 22.14 6.36 -23.91
N ASN A 99 22.79 6.91 -24.94
CA ASN A 99 22.43 8.24 -25.41
C ASN A 99 21.08 8.20 -26.11
N MET A 100 20.26 9.22 -25.88
CA MET A 100 18.99 9.38 -26.56
C MET A 100 19.17 9.37 -28.08
N ILE A 101 18.27 8.69 -28.79
CA ILE A 101 18.15 8.77 -30.24
C ILE A 101 17.09 9.80 -30.60
N ASN A 102 17.34 10.55 -31.67
CA ASN A 102 16.55 11.71 -32.10
C ASN A 102 16.36 12.82 -31.04
N PRO A 103 17.43 13.23 -30.30
CA PRO A 103 17.32 14.22 -29.23
C PRO A 103 16.83 15.60 -29.71
N GLN A 104 17.03 15.92 -31.00
CA GLN A 104 16.57 17.17 -31.60
C GLN A 104 15.05 17.38 -31.44
N GLN A 105 14.26 16.31 -31.44
CA GLN A 105 12.80 16.43 -31.25
C GLN A 105 12.47 16.97 -29.85
N VAL A 106 13.17 16.49 -28.82
CA VAL A 106 13.02 16.96 -27.45
C VAL A 106 13.55 18.39 -27.29
N GLU A 107 14.69 18.70 -27.91
CA GLU A 107 15.26 20.05 -27.90
C GLU A 107 14.35 21.09 -28.58
N ASP A 108 13.76 20.72 -29.73
CA ASP A 108 12.82 21.56 -30.47
C ASP A 108 11.53 21.78 -29.68
N PHE A 109 11.01 20.75 -29.00
CA PHE A 109 9.86 20.87 -28.12
C PHE A 109 10.16 21.78 -26.92
N CYS A 110 11.28 21.59 -26.23
CA CYS A 110 11.71 22.47 -25.14
C CYS A 110 11.90 23.93 -25.60
N LYS A 111 12.33 24.14 -26.85
CA LYS A 111 12.37 25.47 -27.45
C LYS A 111 10.95 26.02 -27.68
N ALA A 112 10.02 25.21 -28.20
CA ALA A 112 8.63 25.61 -28.41
C ALA A 112 7.94 26.01 -27.09
N VAL A 113 8.15 25.26 -26.01
CA VAL A 113 7.66 25.61 -24.66
C VAL A 113 8.16 26.99 -24.23
N ARG A 114 9.46 27.26 -24.36
CA ARG A 114 10.07 28.57 -24.02
C ARG A 114 9.56 29.71 -24.90
N GLU A 115 9.33 29.44 -26.19
CA GLU A 115 8.82 30.41 -27.16
C GLU A 115 7.29 30.54 -27.14
N LYS A 116 6.60 29.76 -26.28
CA LYS A 116 5.14 29.71 -26.16
C LYS A 116 4.44 29.37 -27.48
N VAL A 117 5.07 28.52 -28.29
CA VAL A 117 4.56 28.05 -29.58
C VAL A 117 3.93 26.66 -29.37
N PRO A 118 2.69 26.43 -29.87
CA PRO A 118 2.08 25.11 -29.77
C PRO A 118 2.91 24.03 -30.47
N ALA A 119 3.12 22.91 -29.78
CA ALA A 119 3.87 21.76 -30.28
C ALA A 119 3.44 20.48 -29.58
N ASP A 120 3.75 19.35 -30.21
CA ASP A 120 3.52 17.99 -29.70
C ASP A 120 4.85 17.21 -29.73
N LEU A 121 5.05 16.31 -28.77
CA LEU A 121 6.21 15.42 -28.71
C LEU A 121 5.82 14.06 -28.13
N THR A 122 6.24 12.97 -28.77
CA THR A 122 6.21 11.62 -28.21
C THR A 122 7.63 11.19 -27.82
N LEU A 123 7.83 10.85 -26.56
CA LEU A 123 9.10 10.34 -26.00
C LEU A 123 8.88 8.91 -25.46
N ILE A 124 9.75 7.99 -25.86
CA ILE A 124 9.73 6.61 -25.35
C ILE A 124 10.91 6.39 -24.40
N VAL A 125 10.62 5.96 -23.17
CA VAL A 125 11.61 5.61 -22.14
C VAL A 125 11.60 4.10 -21.95
N VAL A 126 12.64 3.42 -22.42
CA VAL A 126 12.77 1.96 -22.32
C VAL A 126 13.24 1.58 -20.91
N THR A 127 12.52 0.66 -20.25
CA THR A 127 12.80 0.27 -18.87
C THR A 127 13.67 -1.00 -18.80
N ARG A 128 14.52 -1.09 -17.78
CA ARG A 128 15.30 -2.32 -17.49
C ARG A 128 14.44 -3.50 -17.03
N ALA A 129 13.30 -3.22 -16.41
CA ALA A 129 12.38 -4.25 -15.91
C ALA A 129 11.66 -5.00 -17.03
N GLY A 130 11.77 -4.52 -18.27
CA GLY A 130 10.98 -5.00 -19.41
C GLY A 130 9.73 -4.17 -19.57
N GLY A 131 9.52 -3.66 -20.77
CA GLY A 131 8.51 -2.64 -21.08
C GLY A 131 9.10 -1.27 -21.48
N PHE A 132 8.22 -0.29 -21.58
CA PHE A 132 8.57 1.11 -21.78
C PHE A 132 7.49 2.04 -21.25
N LEU A 133 7.87 3.28 -20.98
CA LEU A 133 6.96 4.40 -20.75
C LEU A 133 6.87 5.21 -22.03
N GLN A 134 5.65 5.55 -22.45
CA GLN A 134 5.39 6.50 -23.52
C GLN A 134 4.88 7.79 -22.90
N TYR A 135 5.58 8.89 -23.17
CA TYR A 135 5.15 10.23 -22.81
C TYR A 135 4.72 10.98 -24.06
N ASP A 136 3.46 11.37 -24.11
CA ASP A 136 2.94 12.32 -25.09
C ASP A 136 2.78 13.69 -24.43
N PHE A 137 3.59 14.63 -24.90
CA PHE A 137 3.60 16.01 -24.42
C PHE A 137 2.87 16.91 -25.41
N HIS A 138 2.02 17.79 -24.89
CA HIS A 138 1.41 18.88 -25.62
C HIS A 138 1.72 20.20 -24.93
N THR A 139 2.17 21.21 -25.68
CA THR A 139 2.35 22.55 -25.13
C THR A 139 1.44 23.58 -25.78
N GLU A 140 0.85 24.44 -24.94
CA GLU A 140 0.11 25.63 -25.34
C GLU A 140 0.44 26.79 -24.38
N ASP A 141 0.77 27.96 -24.93
CA ASP A 141 1.23 29.16 -24.18
C ASP A 141 2.36 28.91 -23.16
N GLY A 142 3.21 27.91 -23.42
CA GLY A 142 4.33 27.51 -22.56
C GLY A 142 3.94 26.67 -21.35
N THR A 143 2.67 26.29 -21.22
CA THR A 143 2.23 25.23 -20.31
C THR A 143 2.39 23.87 -21.01
N VAL A 144 2.73 22.81 -20.28
CA VAL A 144 2.88 21.46 -20.83
C VAL A 144 1.86 20.52 -20.18
N ALA A 145 1.03 19.88 -21.00
CA ALA A 145 0.21 18.74 -20.63
C ALA A 145 0.96 17.45 -20.99
N VAL A 146 0.87 16.46 -20.11
CA VAL A 146 1.57 15.18 -20.22
C VAL A 146 0.56 14.05 -20.14
N ILE A 147 0.64 13.11 -21.08
CA ILE A 147 -0.01 11.81 -20.98
C ILE A 147 1.10 10.77 -20.91
N ARG A 148 1.14 10.00 -19.81
CA ARG A 148 2.08 8.89 -19.62
C ARG A 148 1.32 7.59 -19.72
N GLU A 149 1.72 6.73 -20.64
CA GLU A 149 1.26 5.36 -20.75
C GLU A 149 2.39 4.40 -20.39
N GLU A 150 2.07 3.37 -19.64
CA GLU A 150 3.01 2.33 -19.22
C GLU A 150 2.70 1.03 -19.93
N TYR A 151 3.71 0.44 -20.55
CA TYR A 151 3.60 -0.83 -21.25
C TYR A 151 4.53 -1.84 -20.62
N GLN A 152 3.99 -2.99 -20.22
CA GLN A 152 4.73 -4.08 -19.58
C GLN A 152 4.49 -5.41 -20.32
N TYR A 153 5.44 -6.33 -20.21
CA TYR A 153 5.26 -7.69 -20.73
C TYR A 153 4.58 -8.57 -19.70
N VAL A 154 3.38 -9.05 -20.02
CA VAL A 154 2.62 -10.02 -19.22
C VAL A 154 2.31 -11.22 -20.11
N ASP A 155 2.68 -12.42 -19.67
CA ASP A 155 2.42 -13.69 -20.38
C ASP A 155 2.82 -13.71 -21.88
N GLY A 156 3.90 -13.01 -22.24
CA GLY A 156 4.43 -12.96 -23.60
C GLY A 156 3.72 -11.96 -24.53
N ASN A 157 2.81 -11.14 -24.01
CA ASN A 157 2.22 -10.01 -24.71
C ASN A 157 2.60 -8.69 -24.05
N LEU A 158 2.76 -7.65 -24.88
CA LEU A 158 2.95 -6.30 -24.37
C LEU A 158 1.56 -5.73 -24.09
N GLU A 159 1.29 -5.40 -22.83
CA GLU A 159 0.02 -4.89 -22.36
C GLU A 159 0.20 -3.48 -21.80
N ASN A 160 -0.81 -2.62 -21.97
CA ASN A 160 -0.85 -1.32 -21.32
C ASN A 160 -1.22 -1.55 -19.85
N ALA A 161 -0.27 -1.30 -18.96
CA ALA A 161 -0.40 -1.47 -17.52
C ALA A 161 -1.07 -0.25 -16.84
N GLY A 162 -1.22 0.86 -17.55
CA GLY A 162 -1.89 2.04 -17.06
C GLY A 162 -1.60 3.28 -17.90
N ALA A 163 -2.49 4.27 -17.79
CA ALA A 163 -2.32 5.57 -18.38
C ALA A 163 -2.69 6.64 -17.37
N VAL A 164 -1.87 7.69 -17.27
CA VAL A 164 -2.10 8.83 -16.40
C VAL A 164 -1.91 10.12 -17.19
N SER A 165 -2.63 11.17 -16.81
CA SER A 165 -2.50 12.48 -17.44
C SER A 165 -2.39 13.55 -16.38
N PHE A 166 -1.48 14.49 -16.59
CA PHE A 166 -1.25 15.60 -15.68
C PHE A 166 -0.70 16.81 -16.42
N ARG A 167 -0.76 17.96 -15.77
CA ARG A 167 -0.04 19.15 -16.20
C ARG A 167 1.32 19.16 -15.51
N ALA A 168 2.38 19.51 -16.23
CA ALA A 168 3.67 19.73 -15.62
C ALA A 168 3.62 21.00 -14.75
N ASP A 169 3.88 20.83 -13.45
CA ASP A 169 4.02 21.92 -12.48
C ASP A 169 5.41 22.55 -12.59
N GLU A 170 6.44 21.73 -12.83
CA GLU A 170 7.80 22.15 -13.15
C GLU A 170 8.22 21.62 -14.52
N TRP A 171 8.93 22.45 -15.30
CA TRP A 171 9.46 22.07 -16.61
C TRP A 171 10.76 22.82 -16.92
N GLN A 172 11.87 22.09 -17.02
CA GLN A 172 13.18 22.69 -17.22
C GLN A 172 14.07 21.87 -18.15
N TYR A 173 14.68 22.54 -19.14
CA TYR A 173 15.83 22.00 -19.87
C TYR A 173 17.11 22.64 -19.33
N THR A 174 17.96 21.84 -18.69
CA THR A 174 19.14 22.31 -17.93
C THR A 174 20.36 22.54 -18.82
N GLU A 175 21.34 23.30 -18.33
CA GLU A 175 22.61 23.53 -19.03
C GLU A 175 23.43 22.24 -19.19
N GLU A 176 23.29 21.30 -18.26
CA GLU A 176 23.90 19.97 -18.34
C GLU A 176 23.22 19.08 -19.40
N GLY A 177 22.09 19.51 -19.96
CA GLY A 177 21.35 18.81 -21.03
C GLY A 177 20.38 17.75 -20.51
N TRP A 178 19.79 18.00 -19.35
CA TRP A 178 18.71 17.21 -18.78
C TRP A 178 17.37 17.90 -19.00
N LEU A 179 16.33 17.14 -19.35
CA LEU A 179 14.94 17.57 -19.25
C LEU A 179 14.41 17.11 -17.90
N LEU A 180 14.03 18.05 -17.05
CA LEU A 180 13.41 17.83 -15.75
C LEU A 180 11.95 18.27 -15.82
N PHE A 181 11.05 17.44 -15.33
CA PHE A 181 9.66 17.83 -15.16
C PHE A 181 9.03 17.12 -13.98
N GLU A 182 8.07 17.80 -13.37
CA GLU A 182 7.26 17.31 -12.26
C GLU A 182 5.80 17.51 -12.59
N GLY A 183 4.94 16.59 -12.17
CA GLY A 183 3.51 16.85 -12.12
C GLY A 183 2.78 15.87 -11.22
N LYS A 184 1.55 16.21 -10.88
CA LYS A 184 0.71 15.41 -9.99
C LYS A 184 -0.41 14.74 -10.74
N TYR A 185 -0.59 13.46 -10.46
CA TYR A 185 -1.73 12.71 -10.94
C TYR A 185 -2.37 11.93 -9.80
N TYR A 186 -3.66 11.71 -9.94
CA TYR A 186 -4.41 10.90 -9.00
C TYR A 186 -4.22 9.41 -9.33
N SER A 187 -3.86 8.62 -8.33
CA SER A 187 -3.84 7.17 -8.39
C SER A 187 -4.62 6.64 -7.19
N GLU A 188 -5.65 5.85 -7.46
CA GLU A 188 -6.54 5.31 -6.42
C GLU A 188 -5.76 4.45 -5.41
N SER A 189 -4.84 3.60 -5.89
CA SER A 189 -4.03 2.73 -5.05
C SER A 189 -3.04 3.49 -4.17
N TYR A 190 -2.38 4.51 -4.71
CA TYR A 190 -1.44 5.33 -3.93
C TYR A 190 -2.14 6.31 -2.99
N HIS A 191 -3.27 6.88 -3.42
CA HIS A 191 -4.05 7.76 -2.57
C HIS A 191 -4.66 7.00 -1.39
N ALA A 192 -5.10 5.74 -1.59
CA ALA A 192 -5.54 4.87 -0.50
C ALA A 192 -4.43 4.61 0.54
N LEU A 193 -3.16 4.60 0.11
CA LEU A 193 -2.01 4.39 0.99
C LEU A 193 -1.52 5.69 1.67
N LEU A 194 -1.47 6.81 0.93
CA LEU A 194 -0.75 8.03 1.35
C LEU A 194 -1.66 9.24 1.59
N SER A 195 -2.95 9.14 1.28
CA SER A 195 -3.92 10.25 1.34
C SER A 195 -3.45 11.50 0.56
N SER A 196 -2.70 11.30 -0.53
CA SER A 196 -2.20 12.36 -1.40
C SER A 196 -2.16 11.89 -2.86
N ASP A 197 -2.21 12.85 -3.79
CA ASP A 197 -1.88 12.59 -5.18
C ASP A 197 -0.44 12.07 -5.31
N VAL A 198 -0.18 11.33 -6.38
CA VAL A 198 1.17 10.90 -6.72
C VAL A 198 1.87 12.07 -7.41
N THR A 199 2.99 12.50 -6.84
CA THR A 199 3.91 13.41 -7.51
C THR A 199 4.88 12.58 -8.34
N GLU A 200 4.92 12.82 -9.65
CA GLU A 200 5.91 12.22 -10.54
C GLU A 200 7.08 13.17 -10.73
N HIS A 201 8.28 12.72 -10.40
CA HIS A 201 9.53 13.46 -10.61
C HIS A 201 10.36 12.78 -11.70
N MET A 202 10.60 13.45 -12.83
CA MET A 202 11.34 12.87 -13.95
C MET A 202 12.57 13.68 -14.33
N ALA A 203 13.67 12.96 -14.59
CA ALA A 203 14.88 13.51 -15.18
C ALA A 203 15.32 12.66 -16.38
N ILE A 204 15.28 13.26 -17.57
CA ILE A 204 15.62 12.61 -18.84
C ILE A 204 16.89 13.23 -19.42
N ARG A 205 17.91 12.41 -19.68
CA ARG A 205 19.14 12.87 -20.33
C ARG A 205 18.91 13.02 -21.84
N VAL A 206 18.85 14.26 -22.31
CA VAL A 206 18.65 14.56 -23.74
C VAL A 206 19.98 14.72 -24.47
N ALA A 207 20.87 15.59 -23.96
CA ALA A 207 22.15 15.82 -24.63
C ALA A 207 23.05 14.59 -24.48
N PRO A 208 23.86 14.27 -25.51
CA PRO A 208 24.70 13.08 -25.47
C PRO A 208 25.84 13.24 -24.45
N LEU A 209 26.14 12.17 -23.73
CA LEU A 209 27.32 12.05 -22.87
C LEU A 209 28.36 11.13 -23.53
N PRO A 210 29.68 11.37 -23.40
CA PRO A 210 30.70 10.46 -23.91
C PRO A 210 30.54 9.04 -23.35
N GLU A 211 30.62 8.02 -24.21
CA GLU A 211 30.49 6.61 -23.80
C GLU A 211 31.53 6.23 -22.74
N THR A 212 32.72 6.83 -22.76
CA THR A 212 33.74 6.63 -21.72
C THR A 212 33.24 7.04 -20.35
N CYS A 213 32.59 8.20 -20.22
CA CYS A 213 32.02 8.65 -18.95
C CYS A 213 30.95 7.65 -18.44
N ARG A 214 30.08 7.15 -19.33
CA ARG A 214 29.09 6.13 -18.96
C ARG A 214 29.73 4.82 -18.51
N LYS A 215 30.79 4.38 -19.19
CA LYS A 215 31.57 3.20 -18.79
C LYS A 215 32.21 3.37 -17.41
N LEU A 216 32.84 4.52 -17.17
CA LEU A 216 33.44 4.84 -15.88
C LEU A 216 32.38 4.90 -14.78
N ASN A 217 31.20 5.46 -15.07
CA ASN A 217 30.07 5.48 -14.14
C ASN A 217 29.62 4.06 -13.74
N ARG A 218 29.40 3.19 -14.73
CA ARG A 218 29.03 1.78 -14.50
C ARG A 218 30.09 1.01 -13.74
N GLN A 219 31.36 1.28 -14.00
CA GLN A 219 32.46 0.54 -13.42
C GLN A 219 32.78 0.98 -11.99
N TYR A 220 32.73 2.29 -11.71
CA TYR A 220 33.31 2.86 -10.50
C TYR A 220 32.32 3.57 -9.57
N LEU A 221 31.15 4.00 -10.03
CA LEU A 221 30.21 4.75 -9.18
C LEU A 221 28.97 3.92 -8.86
N LEU A 222 28.26 3.41 -9.89
CA LEU A 222 27.00 2.67 -9.70
C LEU A 222 27.08 1.46 -8.74
N PRO A 223 28.19 0.69 -8.65
CA PRO A 223 28.26 -0.42 -7.70
C PRO A 223 28.12 0.02 -6.24
N VAL A 224 28.62 1.20 -5.88
CA VAL A 224 28.51 1.75 -4.52
C VAL A 224 27.32 2.68 -4.40
N GLY A 225 27.15 3.62 -5.34
CA GLY A 225 26.06 4.59 -5.35
C GLY A 225 26.04 5.49 -4.11
N TYR A 226 24.95 6.24 -3.94
CA TYR A 226 24.74 7.09 -2.77
C TYR A 226 23.86 6.45 -1.68
N GLU A 227 23.31 5.25 -1.95
CA GLU A 227 22.40 4.57 -1.04
C GLU A 227 23.12 4.09 0.23
N LYS A 228 22.62 4.50 1.40
CA LYS A 228 23.00 3.97 2.73
C LYS A 228 24.50 3.99 3.04
N ASN A 229 25.25 4.92 2.44
CA ASN A 229 26.68 5.11 2.72
C ASN A 229 27.09 6.56 2.47
N ASN A 230 28.14 7.04 3.13
CA ASN A 230 28.61 8.42 2.99
C ASN A 230 29.85 8.59 2.09
N MET A 231 30.26 7.55 1.36
CA MET A 231 31.56 7.52 0.69
C MET A 231 31.80 8.67 -0.29
N PHE A 232 30.74 9.09 -0.98
CA PHE A 232 30.76 10.19 -1.94
C PHE A 232 30.18 11.50 -1.38
N LEU A 233 29.73 11.49 -0.13
CA LEU A 233 29.10 12.62 0.56
C LEU A 233 30.05 13.36 1.49
N VAL A 234 31.26 12.83 1.70
CA VAL A 234 32.27 13.44 2.58
C VAL A 234 33.64 13.51 1.90
N ASP A 235 34.46 14.43 2.37
CA ASP A 235 35.85 14.56 1.95
C ASP A 235 36.71 13.53 2.70
N TRP A 236 37.53 12.78 1.96
CA TRP A 236 38.48 11.83 2.53
C TRP A 236 39.59 11.48 1.53
N ASP A 237 40.75 11.05 2.03
CA ASP A 237 41.84 10.46 1.25
C ASP A 237 42.60 9.38 2.04
N GLU A 238 43.62 8.77 1.43
CA GLU A 238 44.42 7.70 2.08
C GLU A 238 45.25 8.19 3.30
N THR A 239 45.36 9.51 3.51
CA THR A 239 46.05 10.12 4.66
C THR A 239 45.08 10.49 5.78
N ASP A 240 43.84 10.82 5.45
CA ASP A 240 42.75 11.06 6.39
C ASP A 240 41.41 10.54 5.84
N TYR A 241 40.94 9.43 6.43
CA TYR A 241 39.65 8.82 6.09
C TYR A 241 38.45 9.61 6.64
N GLY A 242 38.68 10.69 7.40
CA GLY A 242 37.64 11.59 7.86
C GLY A 242 36.51 10.87 8.59
N ALA A 243 35.29 11.17 8.16
CA ALA A 243 34.02 10.66 8.68
C ALA A 243 33.49 9.42 7.96
N LEU A 244 34.31 8.73 7.14
CA LEU A 244 33.87 7.52 6.45
C LEU A 244 33.32 6.47 7.42
N ASP A 245 32.15 5.94 7.09
CA ASP A 245 31.54 4.84 7.81
C ASP A 245 31.95 3.50 7.20
N PHE A 246 32.91 2.81 7.84
CA PHE A 246 33.43 1.55 7.32
C PHE A 246 32.44 0.38 7.39
N TYR A 247 31.38 0.49 8.21
CA TYR A 247 30.33 -0.54 8.26
C TYR A 247 29.40 -0.42 7.06
N ASP A 248 29.04 0.80 6.66
CA ASP A 248 28.32 1.02 5.40
C ASP A 248 29.14 0.58 4.18
N LEU A 249 30.44 0.89 4.17
CA LEU A 249 31.33 0.46 3.10
C LEU A 249 31.47 -1.06 3.05
N PHE A 250 31.49 -1.72 4.21
CA PHE A 250 31.44 -3.18 4.27
C PHE A 250 30.17 -3.71 3.59
N ASP A 251 29.00 -3.13 3.84
CA ASP A 251 27.74 -3.55 3.21
C ASP A 251 27.77 -3.42 1.69
N ARG A 252 28.38 -2.34 1.17
CA ARG A 252 28.51 -2.11 -0.28
C ARG A 252 29.59 -3.00 -0.92
N PHE A 253 30.71 -3.24 -0.25
CA PHE A 253 31.83 -3.99 -0.82
C PHE A 253 31.71 -5.50 -0.67
N TYR A 254 31.02 -5.99 0.36
CA TYR A 254 30.90 -7.42 0.63
C TYR A 254 30.32 -8.20 -0.58
N PRO A 255 29.22 -7.79 -1.23
CA PRO A 255 28.71 -8.48 -2.41
C PRO A 255 29.67 -8.44 -3.61
N LEU A 256 30.49 -7.39 -3.72
CA LEU A 256 31.48 -7.25 -4.79
C LEU A 256 32.65 -8.22 -4.62
N VAL A 257 33.09 -8.44 -3.37
CA VAL A 257 34.18 -9.37 -3.02
C VAL A 257 33.70 -10.82 -2.98
N TYR A 258 32.62 -11.10 -2.27
CA TYR A 258 32.16 -12.47 -1.97
C TYR A 258 31.11 -13.01 -2.92
N ARG A 259 30.57 -12.19 -3.84
CA ARG A 259 29.54 -12.58 -4.83
C ARG A 259 28.29 -13.18 -4.19
N ARG A 260 27.91 -12.67 -3.01
CA ARG A 260 26.69 -13.03 -2.27
C ARG A 260 26.26 -11.86 -1.39
N SER A 261 24.98 -11.83 -1.03
CA SER A 261 24.44 -10.84 -0.08
C SER A 261 25.11 -10.94 1.29
N VAL A 262 25.12 -9.83 2.02
CA VAL A 262 25.62 -9.77 3.39
C VAL A 262 24.76 -10.71 4.26
N PRO A 263 25.35 -11.68 4.98
CA PRO A 263 24.60 -12.66 5.76
C PRO A 263 24.17 -12.15 7.14
N TYR A 264 24.51 -10.90 7.47
CA TYR A 264 24.21 -10.24 8.74
C TYR A 264 23.07 -9.25 8.50
N THR A 265 21.84 -9.68 8.76
CA THR A 265 20.63 -8.90 8.52
C THR A 265 20.11 -8.29 9.82
N ALA A 266 19.28 -7.25 9.71
CA ALA A 266 18.55 -6.73 10.85
C ALA A 266 17.72 -7.84 11.53
N ASP A 267 17.34 -7.62 12.78
CA ASP A 267 16.40 -8.50 13.46
C ASP A 267 15.05 -8.47 12.74
N ASP A 268 14.30 -9.56 12.82
CA ASP A 268 12.95 -9.64 12.23
C ASP A 268 11.98 -8.73 13.03
N ASP A 269 12.27 -8.49 14.31
CA ASP A 269 11.61 -7.44 15.10
C ASP A 269 12.19 -6.07 14.76
N LEU A 270 11.38 -5.21 14.11
CA LEU A 270 11.76 -3.86 13.68
C LEU A 270 12.21 -2.95 14.84
N ASN A 271 11.83 -3.28 16.07
CA ASN A 271 12.21 -2.57 17.29
C ASN A 271 13.35 -3.25 18.06
N ALA A 272 13.81 -4.42 17.61
CA ALA A 272 14.97 -5.09 18.17
C ALA A 272 16.20 -4.84 17.29
N GLY A 273 17.33 -4.68 17.97
CA GLY A 273 18.62 -4.48 17.33
C GLY A 273 19.44 -5.77 17.32
N ALA A 274 19.92 -6.18 16.15
CA ALA A 274 20.85 -7.30 16.05
C ALA A 274 22.31 -6.84 16.23
N VAL A 275 23.12 -7.65 16.92
CA VAL A 275 24.57 -7.44 17.04
C VAL A 275 25.31 -8.71 16.66
N TYR A 276 26.20 -8.59 15.69
CA TYR A 276 27.04 -9.68 15.20
C TYR A 276 28.51 -9.42 15.51
N GLN A 277 29.30 -10.49 15.47
CA GLN A 277 30.75 -10.42 15.48
C GLN A 277 31.29 -10.94 14.15
N ILE A 278 31.73 -10.03 13.29
CA ILE A 278 32.26 -10.37 11.97
C ILE A 278 33.73 -10.76 12.11
N PRO A 279 34.17 -11.92 11.58
CA PRO A 279 35.57 -12.27 11.54
C PRO A 279 36.43 -11.17 10.91
N ALA A 280 37.57 -10.85 11.55
CA ALA A 280 38.42 -9.75 11.12
C ALA A 280 38.90 -9.90 9.67
N ASP A 281 39.30 -11.12 9.28
CA ASP A 281 39.72 -11.44 7.91
C ASP A 281 38.62 -11.11 6.88
N THR A 282 37.36 -11.30 7.24
CA THR A 282 36.20 -11.07 6.38
C THR A 282 35.91 -9.58 6.24
N PHE A 283 35.91 -8.85 7.35
CA PHE A 283 35.69 -7.40 7.36
C PHE A 283 36.84 -6.64 6.69
N GLU A 284 38.07 -6.94 7.09
CA GLU A 284 39.29 -6.30 6.57
C GLU A 284 39.49 -6.60 5.08
N MET A 285 39.18 -7.82 4.61
CA MET A 285 39.24 -8.16 3.18
C MET A 285 38.21 -7.38 2.36
N ALA A 286 36.97 -7.26 2.84
CA ALA A 286 35.91 -6.54 2.15
C ALA A 286 36.29 -5.06 1.94
N VAL A 287 36.68 -4.37 3.01
CA VAL A 287 37.09 -2.96 2.97
C VAL A 287 38.42 -2.79 2.23
N GLY A 288 39.44 -3.58 2.58
CA GLY A 288 40.79 -3.50 2.03
C GLY A 288 40.91 -3.78 0.53
N SER A 289 39.93 -4.51 -0.04
CA SER A 289 39.86 -4.77 -1.48
C SER A 289 39.62 -3.51 -2.31
N TYR A 290 38.93 -2.52 -1.75
CA TYR A 290 38.52 -1.31 -2.45
C TYR A 290 39.09 -0.02 -1.85
N ILE A 291 39.53 -0.03 -0.59
CA ILE A 291 40.17 1.10 0.08
C ILE A 291 41.50 0.65 0.66
N ARG A 292 42.57 1.39 0.38
CA ARG A 292 43.91 1.05 0.85
C ARG A 292 44.14 1.56 2.28
N ILE A 293 43.60 0.86 3.26
CA ILE A 293 43.71 1.20 4.68
C ILE A 293 44.60 0.21 5.45
N GLU A 294 45.38 0.69 6.41
CA GLU A 294 46.09 -0.18 7.36
C GLU A 294 45.11 -0.78 8.37
N GLU A 295 45.23 -2.08 8.67
CA GLU A 295 44.37 -2.76 9.66
C GLU A 295 44.35 -2.04 11.01
N SER A 296 45.48 -1.48 11.44
CA SER A 296 45.59 -0.71 12.68
C SER A 296 44.67 0.51 12.71
N ILE A 297 44.52 1.22 11.58
CA ILE A 297 43.64 2.38 11.42
C ILE A 297 42.19 1.92 11.36
N LEU A 298 41.90 0.85 10.61
CA LEU A 298 40.55 0.30 10.50
C LEU A 298 40.03 -0.16 11.87
N ARG A 299 40.85 -0.88 12.65
CA ARG A 299 40.56 -1.29 14.04
C ARG A 299 40.39 -0.12 15.00
N GLN A 300 41.07 1.02 14.76
CA GLN A 300 40.92 2.21 15.58
C GLN A 300 39.60 2.95 15.29
N LYS A 301 39.15 2.96 14.03
CA LYS A 301 37.94 3.66 13.59
C LYS A 301 36.65 2.83 13.72
N THR A 302 36.76 1.58 14.15
CA THR A 302 35.64 0.64 14.31
C THR A 302 35.75 -0.08 15.67
N VAL A 303 34.78 -0.94 16.00
CA VAL A 303 34.74 -1.67 17.27
C VAL A 303 35.39 -3.05 17.11
N TYR A 304 36.71 -3.13 17.30
CA TYR A 304 37.47 -4.38 17.22
C TYR A 304 37.54 -5.13 18.56
N ILE A 305 37.24 -6.42 18.56
CA ILE A 305 37.26 -7.33 19.71
C ILE A 305 38.46 -8.28 19.59
N SER A 306 39.53 -7.99 20.33
CA SER A 306 40.80 -8.72 20.23
C SER A 306 40.74 -10.18 20.67
N GLU A 307 39.84 -10.55 21.59
CA GLU A 307 39.73 -11.92 22.11
C GLU A 307 39.16 -12.90 21.08
N GLY A 308 38.28 -12.40 20.19
CA GLY A 308 37.64 -13.19 19.13
C GLY A 308 38.25 -12.97 17.74
N GLU A 309 39.16 -12.01 17.57
CA GLU A 309 39.61 -11.50 16.27
C GLU A 309 38.42 -11.13 15.38
N THR A 310 37.50 -10.33 15.94
CA THR A 310 36.23 -9.94 15.29
C THR A 310 35.98 -8.44 15.38
N TYR A 311 35.06 -7.95 14.56
CA TYR A 311 34.47 -6.62 14.67
C TYR A 311 33.03 -6.75 15.15
N GLU A 312 32.63 -5.96 16.15
CA GLU A 312 31.22 -5.78 16.46
C GLU A 312 30.56 -5.10 15.25
N TYR A 313 29.50 -5.71 14.74
CA TYR A 313 28.75 -5.22 13.59
C TYR A 313 27.27 -5.15 13.94
N ARG A 314 26.64 -4.06 13.53
CA ARG A 314 25.22 -3.83 13.68
C ARG A 314 24.66 -3.60 12.28
N PRO A 315 23.74 -4.41 11.76
CA PRO A 315 23.04 -4.10 10.52
C PRO A 315 22.21 -2.82 10.70
N ARG A 316 21.91 -2.12 9.59
CA ARG A 316 20.98 -0.98 9.63
C ARG A 316 19.58 -1.50 9.97
N GLY A 317 18.96 -0.94 11.01
CA GLY A 317 17.58 -1.27 11.39
C GLY A 317 16.55 -0.34 10.74
N PHE A 318 15.28 -0.49 11.12
CA PHE A 318 14.14 0.24 10.54
C PHE A 318 14.38 1.76 10.48
N TYR A 319 14.87 2.35 11.58
CA TYR A 319 15.10 3.79 11.71
C TYR A 319 16.35 4.31 10.97
N GLU A 320 17.09 3.45 10.27
CA GLU A 320 18.30 3.78 9.50
C GLU A 320 18.14 3.49 7.99
N SER A 321 16.90 3.25 7.53
CA SER A 321 16.58 2.77 6.18
C SER A 321 16.80 3.81 5.06
N GLY A 322 16.92 5.10 5.39
CA GLY A 322 17.07 6.20 4.42
C GLY A 322 15.83 6.40 3.55
N TYR A 323 15.91 7.34 2.59
CA TYR A 323 14.85 7.55 1.60
C TYR A 323 15.07 6.65 0.38
N VAL A 324 13.98 6.30 -0.32
CA VAL A 324 14.03 5.43 -1.51
C VAL A 324 14.33 6.23 -2.77
N GLU A 325 13.76 7.42 -2.89
CA GLU A 325 14.09 8.35 -3.96
C GLU A 325 15.33 9.15 -3.56
N ILE A 326 16.47 8.79 -4.15
CA ILE A 326 17.76 9.43 -3.88
C ILE A 326 18.42 9.86 -5.20
N PRO A 327 19.39 10.80 -5.14
CA PRO A 327 20.14 11.16 -6.32
C PRO A 327 20.88 9.95 -6.91
N TYR A 328 21.19 10.02 -8.20
CA TYR A 328 22.06 9.05 -8.86
C TYR A 328 23.29 9.71 -9.49
N PRO A 329 24.44 9.02 -9.54
CA PRO A 329 25.67 9.60 -10.07
C PRO A 329 25.68 9.63 -11.60
N GLU A 330 26.09 10.76 -12.16
CA GLU A 330 26.51 10.92 -13.56
C GLU A 330 27.97 11.39 -13.60
N VAL A 331 28.87 10.58 -14.16
CA VAL A 331 30.24 11.04 -14.47
C VAL A 331 30.14 12.06 -15.59
N ALA A 332 30.28 13.35 -15.27
CA ALA A 332 30.20 14.43 -16.24
C ALA A 332 31.52 14.60 -17.01
N ASP A 333 32.65 14.34 -16.35
CA ASP A 333 33.99 14.47 -16.92
C ASP A 333 35.00 13.54 -16.22
N TYR A 334 36.13 13.28 -16.87
CA TYR A 334 37.22 12.50 -16.29
C TYR A 334 38.60 12.98 -16.74
N GLN A 335 39.60 12.72 -15.90
CA GLN A 335 40.99 13.03 -16.18
C GLN A 335 41.89 11.84 -15.80
N GLU A 336 42.73 11.38 -16.74
CA GLU A 336 43.81 10.44 -16.46
C GLU A 336 45.02 11.18 -15.90
N ASN A 337 45.50 10.76 -14.74
CA ASN A 337 46.63 11.39 -14.05
C ASN A 337 47.94 10.71 -14.43
N SER A 338 49.05 11.44 -14.29
CA SER A 338 50.38 10.92 -14.65
C SER A 338 50.87 9.76 -13.79
N ASP A 339 50.26 9.55 -12.62
CA ASP A 339 50.54 8.45 -11.70
C ASP A 339 49.72 7.18 -11.99
N GLY A 340 48.90 7.19 -13.04
CA GLY A 340 48.04 6.09 -13.46
C GLY A 340 46.68 6.04 -12.77
N THR A 341 46.37 6.98 -11.88
CA THR A 341 45.01 7.15 -11.34
C THR A 341 44.09 7.88 -12.30
N VAL A 342 42.78 7.77 -12.08
CA VAL A 342 41.74 8.48 -12.86
C VAL A 342 40.90 9.32 -11.90
N THR A 343 40.82 10.62 -12.15
CA THR A 343 39.93 11.54 -11.43
C THR A 343 38.61 11.63 -12.18
N LEU A 344 37.49 11.36 -11.50
CA LEU A 344 36.14 11.47 -12.04
C LEU A 344 35.48 12.72 -11.46
N THR A 345 34.87 13.55 -12.31
CA THR A 345 33.97 14.62 -11.87
C THR A 345 32.54 14.13 -12.03
N VAL A 346 31.82 14.04 -10.92
CA VAL A 346 30.52 13.36 -10.86
C VAL A 346 29.45 14.34 -10.38
N ASN A 347 28.37 14.48 -11.14
CA ASN A 347 27.18 15.22 -10.73
C ASN A 347 26.17 14.25 -10.13
N ALA A 348 25.55 14.63 -9.02
CA ALA A 348 24.38 13.96 -8.48
C ALA A 348 23.12 14.56 -9.11
N VAL A 349 22.43 13.77 -9.94
CA VAL A 349 21.16 14.15 -10.57
C VAL A 349 20.05 13.72 -9.63
N TYR A 350 19.13 14.63 -9.28
CA TYR A 350 18.08 14.36 -8.31
C TYR A 350 16.71 14.82 -8.84
N PRO A 351 15.88 13.89 -9.35
CA PRO A 351 14.54 14.20 -9.83
C PRO A 351 13.64 14.83 -8.76
N GLU A 352 13.64 14.31 -7.53
CA GLU A 352 12.83 14.81 -6.40
C GLU A 352 13.06 16.31 -6.12
N GLU A 353 14.31 16.77 -6.26
CA GLU A 353 14.68 18.18 -6.08
C GLU A 353 14.62 19.00 -7.38
N ASN A 354 14.12 18.42 -8.47
CA ASN A 354 14.10 19.02 -9.80
C ASN A 354 15.46 19.61 -10.22
N THR A 355 16.55 18.86 -9.99
CA THR A 355 17.91 19.33 -10.30
C THR A 355 18.77 18.30 -11.04
N SER A 356 19.48 18.75 -12.07
CA SER A 356 20.53 17.97 -12.78
C SER A 356 21.85 17.92 -12.02
N ARG A 357 21.98 18.68 -10.93
CA ARG A 357 23.22 18.82 -10.17
C ARG A 357 22.90 19.27 -8.74
N ALA A 358 22.42 18.35 -7.90
CA ALA A 358 22.25 18.56 -6.47
C ALA A 358 23.60 18.86 -5.80
N PHE A 359 24.60 18.03 -6.10
CA PHE A 359 26.00 18.24 -5.71
C PHE A 359 26.96 17.71 -6.78
N THR A 360 28.21 18.15 -6.72
CA THR A 360 29.31 17.61 -7.53
C THR A 360 30.43 17.17 -6.62
N HIS A 361 30.95 15.97 -6.87
CA HIS A 361 32.13 15.47 -6.19
C HIS A 361 33.20 15.01 -7.18
N LYS A 362 34.45 14.97 -6.69
CA LYS A 362 35.60 14.41 -7.40
C LYS A 362 36.09 13.18 -6.69
N THR A 363 36.09 12.06 -7.40
CA THR A 363 36.57 10.78 -6.88
C THR A 363 37.79 10.34 -7.65
N VAL A 364 38.86 9.99 -6.93
CA VAL A 364 40.08 9.46 -7.54
C VAL A 364 40.09 7.94 -7.44
N ILE A 365 40.27 7.28 -8.58
CA ILE A 365 40.30 5.83 -8.72
C ILE A 365 41.70 5.38 -9.10
N ARG A 366 42.17 4.29 -8.50
CA ARG A 366 43.39 3.57 -8.86
C ARG A 366 43.03 2.26 -9.54
N PRO A 367 43.14 2.15 -10.87
CA PRO A 367 43.04 0.88 -11.57
C PRO A 367 44.18 -0.07 -11.16
N LEU A 368 43.87 -1.36 -11.02
CA LEU A 368 44.85 -2.42 -10.73
C LEU A 368 45.05 -3.32 -11.96
N ALA A 369 46.23 -3.94 -12.05
CA ALA A 369 46.64 -4.72 -13.22
C ALA A 369 45.78 -5.97 -13.49
N ASP A 370 45.06 -6.46 -12.48
CA ASP A 370 44.18 -7.63 -12.55
C ASP A 370 42.72 -7.26 -12.89
N GLY A 371 42.46 -6.00 -13.26
CA GLY A 371 41.12 -5.49 -13.57
C GLY A 371 40.31 -5.05 -12.35
N ARG A 372 40.85 -5.20 -11.13
CA ARG A 372 40.29 -4.57 -9.93
C ARG A 372 40.62 -3.08 -9.89
N PHE A 373 40.09 -2.38 -8.89
CA PHE A 373 40.38 -0.98 -8.65
C PHE A 373 40.24 -0.65 -7.16
N GLN A 374 40.80 0.48 -6.76
CA GLN A 374 40.64 1.04 -5.42
C GLN A 374 40.23 2.51 -5.50
N TYR A 375 39.46 2.96 -4.53
CA TYR A 375 39.19 4.37 -4.31
C TYR A 375 40.32 4.98 -3.48
N VAL A 376 40.80 6.14 -3.93
CA VAL A 376 41.93 6.85 -3.34
C VAL A 376 41.48 8.06 -2.53
N SER A 377 40.48 8.78 -3.04
CA SER A 377 39.90 9.93 -2.36
C SER A 377 38.53 10.29 -2.91
N ASN A 378 37.79 11.05 -2.11
CA ASN A 378 36.61 11.79 -2.54
C ASN A 378 36.68 13.24 -2.04
N GLN A 379 36.16 14.16 -2.84
CA GLN A 379 36.04 15.57 -2.47
C GLN A 379 34.73 16.16 -2.99
N LEU A 380 33.92 16.76 -2.12
CA LEU A 380 32.80 17.61 -2.51
C LEU A 380 33.31 18.94 -3.10
N VAL A 381 32.80 19.31 -4.26
CA VAL A 381 33.23 20.50 -5.02
C VAL A 381 32.09 21.50 -5.20
N TYR A 382 30.84 21.02 -5.25
CA TYR A 382 29.66 21.86 -5.35
C TYR A 382 28.52 21.28 -4.50
N PRO A 383 27.75 22.12 -3.79
CA PRO A 383 28.00 23.55 -3.56
C PRO A 383 29.23 23.76 -2.67
N ALA A 384 29.85 24.95 -2.75
CA ALA A 384 31.11 25.23 -2.04
C ALA A 384 30.98 25.15 -0.50
N ASP A 385 29.79 25.40 0.03
CA ASP A 385 29.49 25.36 1.46
C ASP A 385 29.02 23.97 1.95
N GLY A 386 29.08 22.95 1.08
CA GLY A 386 28.61 21.59 1.35
C GLY A 386 27.12 21.38 1.00
N TYR A 387 26.77 20.13 0.67
CA TYR A 387 25.40 19.73 0.35
C TYR A 387 24.73 19.11 1.58
N ASP A 388 23.52 19.57 1.90
CA ASP A 388 22.71 18.96 2.96
C ASP A 388 21.96 17.74 2.38
N ALA A 389 22.58 16.57 2.49
CA ALA A 389 22.01 15.30 2.04
C ALA A 389 20.92 14.82 3.01
N TRP A 390 19.80 15.53 3.10
CA TRP A 390 18.68 15.23 4.01
C TRP A 390 18.08 13.83 3.80
N TRP A 391 18.23 13.27 2.59
CA TRP A 391 17.81 11.92 2.23
C TRP A 391 18.76 10.83 2.74
N TYR A 392 19.98 11.18 3.16
CA TYR A 392 20.95 10.27 3.74
C TYR A 392 20.75 10.13 5.25
N ALA A 393 20.39 8.92 5.69
CA ALA A 393 20.39 8.55 7.09
C ALA A 393 21.72 7.89 7.47
N GLY A 394 22.50 8.53 8.36
CA GLY A 394 23.70 7.92 8.94
C GLY A 394 23.36 6.80 9.92
N ARG A 395 24.34 5.94 10.21
CA ARG A 395 24.21 4.93 11.27
C ARG A 395 24.06 5.59 12.63
N LEU A 396 23.20 5.04 13.48
CA LEU A 396 23.03 5.51 14.86
C LEU A 396 24.33 5.29 15.64
N THR A 397 24.65 6.22 16.55
CA THR A 397 25.74 5.97 17.51
C THR A 397 25.37 4.81 18.41
N LYS A 398 26.36 4.24 19.12
CA LYS A 398 26.10 3.13 20.04
C LYS A 398 25.02 3.48 21.06
N GLU A 399 25.08 4.67 21.63
CA GLU A 399 24.13 5.17 22.62
C GLU A 399 22.73 5.37 22.02
N GLN A 400 22.63 5.96 20.83
CA GLN A 400 21.36 6.16 20.13
C GLN A 400 20.72 4.83 19.72
N TRP A 401 21.55 3.89 19.26
CA TRP A 401 21.12 2.54 18.91
C TRP A 401 20.62 1.80 20.14
N GLU A 402 21.32 1.90 21.28
CA GLU A 402 20.87 1.32 22.55
C GLU A 402 19.59 1.99 23.04
N GLU A 403 19.44 3.31 22.92
CA GLU A 403 18.20 4.00 23.26
C GLU A 403 17.02 3.55 22.38
N THR A 404 17.27 3.37 21.07
CA THR A 404 16.25 3.02 20.07
C THR A 404 15.85 1.54 20.14
N TYR A 405 16.83 0.65 20.30
CA TYR A 405 16.67 -0.80 20.14
C TYR A 405 16.92 -1.62 21.41
N SER A 406 17.36 -1.00 22.51
CA SER A 406 17.59 -1.69 23.82
C SER A 406 16.78 -1.11 24.99
N GLY A 407 15.94 -0.11 24.74
CA GLY A 407 15.13 0.55 25.76
C GLY A 407 13.84 -0.22 26.11
N GLU A 408 13.65 -0.48 27.40
CA GLU A 408 12.33 -0.72 28.03
C GLU A 408 11.29 0.37 27.67
N THR A 409 11.73 1.50 27.12
CA THR A 409 10.93 2.65 26.67
C THR A 409 10.40 2.58 25.23
N TYR A 410 10.88 1.66 24.38
CA TYR A 410 10.38 1.50 22.99
C TYR A 410 9.67 0.16 22.75
N ARG A 411 9.43 -0.62 23.81
CA ARG A 411 8.48 -1.75 23.79
C ARG A 411 7.02 -1.31 23.59
N ASP A 412 6.75 -0.01 23.58
CA ASP A 412 5.40 0.59 23.61
C ASP A 412 4.98 1.24 22.28
N GLN A 413 5.83 1.21 21.24
CA GLN A 413 5.51 1.81 19.94
C GLN A 413 6.02 0.94 18.79
N THR A 414 5.40 -0.22 18.61
CA THR A 414 5.33 -0.91 17.32
C THR A 414 4.40 -0.16 16.37
N TYR A 415 4.90 0.17 15.19
CA TYR A 415 4.05 0.45 14.02
C TYR A 415 3.41 -0.87 13.61
N GLY A 416 2.20 -1.08 14.12
CA GLY A 416 1.44 -2.32 14.10
C GLY A 416 0.72 -2.34 15.44
N GLY A 417 -0.56 -1.94 15.45
CA GLY A 417 -1.35 -1.53 16.62
C GLY A 417 -1.63 -2.60 17.67
N TRP A 418 -0.64 -3.38 18.06
CA TRP A 418 -0.66 -4.28 19.19
C TRP A 418 0.56 -3.96 20.05
N GLU A 419 0.34 -3.55 21.30
CA GLU A 419 1.33 -3.80 22.33
C GLU A 419 1.50 -5.32 22.39
N HIS A 420 2.67 -5.81 21.98
CA HIS A 420 3.04 -7.19 22.24
C HIS A 420 3.19 -7.29 23.76
N ILE A 421 2.14 -7.72 24.46
CA ILE A 421 2.23 -8.03 25.89
C ILE A 421 3.35 -9.07 26.01
N SER A 422 4.46 -8.70 26.64
CA SER A 422 5.56 -9.62 26.89
C SER A 422 5.03 -10.84 27.66
N GLU A 423 5.72 -11.99 27.58
CA GLU A 423 5.31 -13.21 28.29
C GLU A 423 5.11 -13.01 29.82
N ASP A 424 5.58 -11.90 30.38
CA ASP A 424 5.38 -11.50 31.78
C ASP A 424 4.01 -10.86 32.10
N GLY A 425 3.25 -10.40 31.10
CA GLY A 425 1.92 -9.80 31.25
C GLY A 425 0.75 -10.68 30.80
N SER A 426 1.01 -11.84 30.19
CA SER A 426 -0.01 -12.80 29.76
C SER A 426 -0.66 -13.52 30.93
N LEU A 427 -2.00 -13.54 30.98
CA LEU A 427 -2.79 -14.37 31.90
C LEU A 427 -2.72 -15.86 31.53
N LEU A 428 -2.42 -16.18 30.26
CA LEU A 428 -2.18 -17.55 29.79
C LEU A 428 -0.80 -18.02 30.23
N LEU A 429 -0.75 -19.14 30.96
CA LEU A 429 0.50 -19.79 31.33
C LEU A 429 1.15 -20.46 30.12
N ALA A 430 2.47 -20.62 30.11
CA ALA A 430 3.21 -21.23 28.99
C ALA A 430 2.66 -22.62 28.58
N ASP A 431 2.41 -23.51 29.56
CA ASP A 431 1.84 -24.83 29.30
C ASP A 431 0.39 -24.77 28.77
N GLU A 432 -0.38 -23.75 29.18
CA GLU A 432 -1.74 -23.50 28.68
C GLU A 432 -1.70 -22.99 27.24
N LYS A 433 -0.75 -22.12 26.90
CA LYS A 433 -0.53 -21.59 25.55
C LYS A 433 -0.13 -22.69 24.56
N GLU A 434 0.86 -23.52 24.89
CA GLU A 434 1.27 -24.64 24.02
C GLU A 434 0.10 -25.61 23.77
N LYS A 435 -0.67 -25.91 24.82
CA LYS A 435 -1.87 -26.73 24.69
C LYS A 435 -2.93 -26.06 23.80
N LEU A 436 -3.15 -24.76 23.99
CA LEU A 436 -4.13 -23.97 23.23
C LEU A 436 -3.79 -23.94 21.74
N GLU A 437 -2.53 -23.68 21.38
CA GLU A 437 -2.05 -23.70 19.98
C GLU A 437 -2.31 -25.07 19.33
N LYS A 438 -2.01 -26.15 20.06
CA LYS A 438 -2.25 -27.52 19.58
C LYS A 438 -3.72 -27.84 19.42
N ASP A 439 -4.55 -27.43 20.37
CA ASP A 439 -6.00 -27.65 20.33
C ASP A 439 -6.64 -26.85 19.17
N ILE A 440 -6.16 -25.62 18.91
CA ILE A 440 -6.58 -24.77 17.79
C ILE A 440 -6.18 -25.36 16.43
N ILE A 441 -4.93 -25.78 16.26
CA ILE A 441 -4.49 -26.46 15.03
C ILE A 441 -5.28 -27.76 14.81
N THR A 442 -5.57 -28.50 15.89
CA THR A 442 -6.38 -29.71 15.80
C THR A 442 -7.81 -29.40 15.36
N ALA A 443 -8.42 -28.33 15.87
CA ALA A 443 -9.74 -27.88 15.47
C ALA A 443 -9.77 -27.48 13.99
N ALA A 444 -8.83 -26.63 13.57
CA ALA A 444 -8.69 -26.21 12.17
C ALA A 444 -8.43 -27.41 11.22
N GLY A 445 -7.65 -28.40 11.66
CA GLY A 445 -7.39 -29.60 10.88
C GLY A 445 -8.65 -30.40 10.51
N GLN A 446 -9.75 -30.24 11.25
CA GLN A 446 -11.01 -30.93 10.95
C GLN A 446 -11.74 -30.37 9.73
N VAL A 447 -11.45 -29.13 9.35
CA VAL A 447 -12.05 -28.47 8.18
C VAL A 447 -11.11 -28.41 6.97
N GLY A 448 -9.88 -28.94 7.09
CA GLY A 448 -8.86 -28.87 6.05
C GLY A 448 -9.24 -29.49 4.70
N GLU A 449 -10.21 -30.41 4.67
CA GLU A 449 -10.77 -30.95 3.42
C GLU A 449 -11.38 -29.87 2.52
N ILE A 450 -12.02 -28.84 3.10
CA ILE A 450 -12.62 -27.73 2.36
C ILE A 450 -11.53 -26.88 1.68
N TYR A 451 -10.34 -26.86 2.28
CA TYR A 451 -9.17 -26.07 1.86
C TYR A 451 -8.19 -26.87 0.99
N ARG A 452 -8.45 -28.16 0.74
CA ARG A 452 -7.48 -29.04 0.05
C ARG A 452 -7.13 -28.55 -1.34
N ASP A 453 -8.15 -28.20 -2.12
CA ASP A 453 -8.03 -27.78 -3.52
C ASP A 453 -8.21 -26.25 -3.67
N ALA A 454 -8.13 -25.51 -2.57
CA ALA A 454 -8.25 -24.06 -2.55
C ALA A 454 -7.04 -23.40 -3.23
N ALA A 455 -7.29 -22.36 -4.02
CA ALA A 455 -6.23 -21.54 -4.60
C ALA A 455 -5.67 -20.61 -3.50
N ILE A 456 -4.46 -20.91 -3.04
CA ILE A 456 -3.78 -20.13 -2.01
C ILE A 456 -2.96 -19.04 -2.68
N GLU A 457 -3.12 -17.81 -2.21
CA GLU A 457 -2.40 -16.63 -2.68
C GLU A 457 -1.63 -16.00 -1.54
N GLU A 458 -0.50 -15.38 -1.88
CA GLU A 458 0.30 -14.62 -0.93
C GLU A 458 -0.22 -13.18 -0.92
N ASP A 459 -0.71 -12.79 0.23
CA ASP A 459 -1.25 -11.47 0.52
C ASP A 459 -0.29 -10.75 1.47
N LEU A 460 0.01 -9.50 1.14
CA LEU A 460 0.97 -8.66 1.85
C LEU A 460 0.58 -8.39 3.31
N ILE A 461 -0.70 -8.57 3.66
CA ILE A 461 -1.28 -8.19 4.96
C ILE A 461 -1.59 -9.43 5.79
N TYR A 462 -2.19 -10.45 5.19
CA TYR A 462 -2.72 -11.61 5.90
C TYR A 462 -1.89 -12.89 5.72
N GLY A 463 -0.78 -12.83 4.97
CA GLY A 463 0.04 -13.98 4.65
C GLY A 463 -0.63 -14.85 3.59
N HIS A 464 -1.00 -16.09 3.92
CA HIS A 464 -1.64 -17.00 2.96
C HIS A 464 -3.17 -16.90 3.01
N ILE A 465 -3.78 -16.33 1.97
CA ILE A 465 -5.24 -16.23 1.81
C ILE A 465 -5.76 -17.25 0.80
N VAL A 466 -7.08 -17.47 0.80
CA VAL A 466 -7.76 -18.30 -0.19
C VAL A 466 -8.50 -17.41 -1.18
N ARG A 467 -8.13 -17.48 -2.45
CA ARG A 467 -8.85 -16.79 -3.53
C ARG A 467 -10.25 -17.37 -3.70
N ASP A 468 -11.23 -16.48 -3.87
CA ASP A 468 -12.63 -16.81 -4.16
C ASP A 468 -13.30 -17.73 -3.11
N PHE A 469 -12.95 -17.59 -1.83
CA PHE A 469 -13.53 -18.40 -0.77
C PHE A 469 -15.04 -18.12 -0.59
N SER A 470 -15.86 -19.05 -1.04
CA SER A 470 -17.30 -18.84 -1.19
C SER A 470 -18.05 -18.82 0.14
N ARG A 471 -19.24 -18.18 0.16
CA ARG A 471 -20.16 -18.22 1.31
C ARG A 471 -20.52 -19.65 1.71
N ALA A 472 -20.80 -20.53 0.73
CA ALA A 472 -21.12 -21.93 1.02
C ALA A 472 -19.97 -22.66 1.75
N GLN A 473 -18.72 -22.40 1.36
CA GLN A 473 -17.56 -22.95 2.07
C GLN A 473 -17.44 -22.39 3.49
N ARG A 474 -17.65 -21.09 3.70
CA ARG A 474 -17.66 -20.47 5.04
C ARG A 474 -18.73 -21.09 5.95
N ASP A 475 -19.96 -21.19 5.45
CA ASP A 475 -21.09 -21.79 6.17
C ASP A 475 -20.77 -23.25 6.56
N GLU A 476 -20.13 -24.01 5.65
CA GLU A 476 -19.72 -25.40 5.89
C GLU A 476 -18.61 -25.49 6.95
N VAL A 477 -17.59 -24.63 6.90
CA VAL A 477 -16.53 -24.55 7.93
C VAL A 477 -17.14 -24.26 9.31
N VAL A 478 -18.00 -23.24 9.40
CA VAL A 478 -18.69 -22.89 10.64
C VAL A 478 -19.50 -24.09 11.16
N SER A 479 -20.24 -24.77 10.29
CA SER A 479 -21.03 -25.96 10.66
C SER A 479 -20.16 -27.11 11.15
N LEU A 480 -19.04 -27.43 10.47
CA LEU A 480 -18.16 -28.53 10.85
C LEU A 480 -17.47 -28.27 12.19
N LEU A 481 -16.96 -27.05 12.41
CA LEU A 481 -16.41 -26.66 13.72
C LEU A 481 -17.48 -26.72 14.82
N GLY A 482 -18.71 -26.30 14.50
CA GLY A 482 -19.85 -26.40 15.40
C GLY A 482 -20.19 -27.85 15.77
N GLN A 483 -20.25 -28.75 14.78
CA GLN A 483 -20.50 -30.19 15.00
C GLN A 483 -19.41 -30.85 15.84
N ALA A 484 -18.18 -30.34 15.76
CA ALA A 484 -17.06 -30.76 16.56
C ALA A 484 -17.06 -30.20 18.00
N GLY A 485 -18.03 -29.32 18.32
CA GLY A 485 -18.22 -28.74 19.66
C GLY A 485 -17.50 -27.41 19.88
N TYR A 486 -16.94 -26.79 18.85
CA TYR A 486 -16.30 -25.47 18.95
C TYR A 486 -17.32 -24.35 18.78
N VAL A 487 -17.10 -23.20 19.44
CA VAL A 487 -17.86 -21.99 19.16
C VAL A 487 -17.34 -21.43 17.83
N SER A 488 -18.19 -21.35 16.82
CA SER A 488 -17.79 -20.88 15.49
C SER A 488 -18.80 -19.90 14.93
N VAL A 489 -18.31 -18.90 14.20
CA VAL A 489 -19.10 -17.82 13.61
C VAL A 489 -18.49 -17.38 12.29
N ALA A 490 -19.32 -16.78 11.44
CA ALA A 490 -18.91 -16.05 10.26
C ALA A 490 -19.96 -14.97 9.97
N ASP A 491 -19.60 -13.99 9.16
CA ASP A 491 -20.55 -12.99 8.69
C ASP A 491 -21.74 -13.62 7.95
N GLY A 492 -22.97 -13.21 8.31
CA GLY A 492 -24.22 -13.74 7.76
C GLY A 492 -24.65 -15.13 8.26
N VAL A 493 -23.91 -15.76 9.18
CA VAL A 493 -24.18 -17.10 9.69
C VAL A 493 -24.44 -17.08 11.20
N ASN A 494 -25.45 -17.83 11.66
CA ASN A 494 -25.70 -17.99 13.08
C ASN A 494 -24.51 -18.71 13.75
N MET A 495 -24.02 -18.12 14.85
CA MET A 495 -23.00 -18.73 15.71
C MET A 495 -23.42 -20.15 16.14
N GLN A 496 -22.49 -21.10 16.02
CA GLN A 496 -22.65 -22.46 16.53
C GLN A 496 -22.14 -22.54 17.97
N ASN A 497 -22.79 -23.36 18.79
CA ASN A 497 -22.47 -23.56 20.21
C ASN A 497 -22.34 -22.25 21.04
N PRO A 498 -23.24 -21.26 20.89
CA PRO A 498 -23.13 -19.98 21.61
C PRO A 498 -23.24 -20.14 23.15
N GLU A 499 -23.69 -21.28 23.65
CA GLU A 499 -23.82 -21.58 25.06
C GLU A 499 -22.49 -21.42 25.80
N ALA A 500 -21.36 -21.86 25.22
CA ALA A 500 -20.05 -21.73 25.85
C ALA A 500 -19.63 -20.25 26.02
N LEU A 501 -19.96 -19.39 25.05
CA LEU A 501 -19.73 -17.95 25.16
C LEU A 501 -20.62 -17.30 26.24
N ARG A 502 -21.87 -17.76 26.37
CA ARG A 502 -22.81 -17.29 27.43
C ARG A 502 -22.39 -17.76 28.82
N GLU A 503 -21.89 -18.99 28.93
CA GLU A 503 -21.33 -19.54 30.17
C GLU A 503 -20.09 -18.75 30.59
N PHE A 504 -19.18 -18.45 29.65
CA PHE A 504 -18.05 -17.56 29.91
C PHE A 504 -18.49 -16.18 30.40
N TYR A 505 -19.46 -15.55 29.74
CA TYR A 505 -19.98 -14.24 30.16
C TYR A 505 -20.60 -14.29 31.56
N THR A 506 -21.32 -15.36 31.88
CA THR A 506 -21.90 -15.58 33.22
C THR A 506 -20.79 -15.74 34.28
N ALA A 507 -19.77 -16.55 33.99
CA ALA A 507 -18.63 -16.73 34.88
C ALA A 507 -17.87 -15.41 35.11
N TYR A 508 -17.67 -14.62 34.06
CA TYR A 508 -17.10 -13.27 34.16
C TYR A 508 -17.92 -12.36 35.10
N GLN A 509 -19.26 -12.35 34.97
CA GLN A 509 -20.14 -11.58 35.86
C GLN A 509 -20.07 -12.05 37.32
N GLU A 510 -19.91 -13.36 37.53
CA GLU A 510 -19.74 -13.98 38.85
C GLU A 510 -18.30 -13.88 39.39
N LYS A 511 -17.39 -13.27 38.62
CA LYS A 511 -15.95 -13.16 38.91
C LYS A 511 -15.26 -14.51 39.11
N GLN A 512 -15.66 -15.51 38.35
CA GLN A 512 -15.07 -16.84 38.34
C GLN A 512 -14.10 -16.97 37.17
N GLU A 513 -12.98 -17.67 37.40
CA GLU A 513 -12.04 -17.96 36.32
C GLU A 513 -12.72 -18.75 35.21
N ALA A 514 -12.57 -18.28 33.98
CA ALA A 514 -13.17 -18.90 32.81
C ALA A 514 -12.38 -18.58 31.55
N MET A 515 -12.51 -19.44 30.55
CA MET A 515 -11.90 -19.28 29.24
C MET A 515 -12.85 -19.77 28.15
N VAL A 516 -12.91 -19.09 27.01
CA VAL A 516 -13.68 -19.51 25.82
C VAL A 516 -12.94 -19.13 24.54
N THR A 517 -12.98 -20.00 23.54
CA THR A 517 -12.42 -19.74 22.22
C THR A 517 -13.53 -19.66 21.19
N VAL A 518 -13.56 -18.57 20.42
CA VAL A 518 -14.46 -18.34 19.29
C VAL A 518 -13.65 -18.42 18.00
N PHE A 519 -14.05 -19.31 17.08
CA PHE A 519 -13.48 -19.43 15.75
C PHE A 519 -14.28 -18.58 14.76
N ASP A 520 -13.67 -17.53 14.22
CA ASP A 520 -14.26 -16.61 13.26
C ASP A 520 -13.71 -16.90 11.85
N VAL A 521 -14.59 -17.28 10.93
CA VAL A 521 -14.24 -17.67 9.56
C VAL A 521 -14.42 -16.49 8.62
N ARG A 522 -13.31 -15.99 8.05
CA ARG A 522 -13.28 -14.79 7.22
C ARG A 522 -13.62 -15.04 5.75
N THR A 523 -13.95 -13.97 5.03
CA THR A 523 -14.22 -13.96 3.58
C THR A 523 -13.03 -14.41 2.73
N ASN A 524 -11.80 -14.23 3.22
CA ASN A 524 -10.56 -14.64 2.56
C ASN A 524 -10.09 -16.06 2.96
N GLY A 525 -10.93 -16.84 3.65
CA GLY A 525 -10.63 -18.22 4.04
C GLY A 525 -9.79 -18.39 5.30
N ILE A 526 -9.25 -17.32 5.87
CA ILE A 526 -8.54 -17.36 7.15
C ILE A 526 -9.52 -17.65 8.29
N ILE A 527 -9.03 -18.39 9.29
CA ILE A 527 -9.76 -18.61 10.54
C ILE A 527 -9.05 -17.86 11.67
N GLY A 528 -9.76 -16.98 12.36
CA GLY A 528 -9.29 -16.35 13.58
C GLY A 528 -9.78 -17.12 14.80
N ALA A 529 -8.89 -17.61 15.66
CA ALA A 529 -9.25 -18.20 16.94
C ALA A 529 -9.04 -17.18 18.05
N CYS A 530 -10.13 -16.56 18.53
CA CYS A 530 -10.09 -15.57 19.61
C CYS A 530 -10.46 -16.22 20.94
N THR A 531 -9.47 -16.34 21.83
CA THR A 531 -9.62 -16.93 23.16
C THR A 531 -9.71 -15.84 24.22
N PHE A 532 -10.85 -15.72 24.90
CA PHE A 532 -11.00 -14.84 26.06
C PHE A 532 -10.69 -15.59 27.34
N LEU A 533 -9.95 -14.94 28.24
CA LEU A 533 -9.57 -15.46 29.54
C LEU A 533 -9.86 -14.42 30.62
N TYR A 534 -10.63 -14.81 31.64
CA TYR A 534 -10.81 -14.03 32.85
C TYR A 534 -10.14 -14.75 34.02
N ARG A 535 -9.18 -14.09 34.66
CA ARG A 535 -8.43 -14.64 35.80
C ARG A 535 -8.00 -13.51 36.74
N ASP A 536 -8.11 -13.75 38.05
CA ASP A 536 -7.68 -12.79 39.09
C ASP A 536 -8.22 -11.35 38.95
N GLY A 537 -9.40 -11.20 38.36
CA GLY A 537 -10.02 -9.89 38.14
C GLY A 537 -9.59 -9.17 36.87
N GLN A 538 -8.70 -9.77 36.08
CA GLN A 538 -8.21 -9.27 34.79
C GLN A 538 -8.86 -10.05 33.63
N LEU A 539 -9.00 -9.40 32.48
CA LEU A 539 -9.61 -9.95 31.29
C LEU A 539 -8.70 -9.72 30.09
N GLN A 540 -8.33 -10.80 29.39
CA GLN A 540 -7.48 -10.74 28.20
C GLN A 540 -8.10 -11.53 27.05
N SER A 541 -7.68 -11.19 25.85
CA SER A 541 -7.89 -11.99 24.65
C SER A 541 -6.55 -12.47 24.11
N CYS A 542 -6.52 -13.70 23.60
CA CYS A 542 -5.44 -14.25 22.79
C CYS A 542 -6.03 -14.62 21.43
N TYR A 543 -5.67 -13.86 20.40
CA TYR A 543 -6.06 -14.08 19.02
C TYR A 543 -4.97 -14.87 18.30
N MET A 544 -5.35 -15.97 17.65
CA MET A 544 -4.45 -16.74 16.79
C MET A 544 -5.00 -16.77 15.38
N GLN A 545 -4.21 -16.29 14.41
CA GLN A 545 -4.56 -16.34 13.00
C GLN A 545 -4.15 -17.67 12.38
N ILE A 546 -5.08 -18.34 11.70
CA ILE A 546 -4.87 -19.62 11.06
C ILE A 546 -5.00 -19.43 9.54
N ALA A 547 -3.89 -19.65 8.84
CA ALA A 547 -3.80 -19.68 7.39
C ALA A 547 -3.63 -21.12 6.88
N TRP A 548 -3.54 -21.28 5.56
CA TRP A 548 -3.56 -22.59 4.91
C TRP A 548 -2.36 -22.79 3.98
N LYS A 549 -1.77 -23.99 4.02
CA LYS A 549 -0.80 -24.49 3.04
C LYS A 549 -1.49 -25.39 2.02
N GLU A 550 -0.80 -25.60 0.89
CA GLU A 550 -1.24 -26.51 -0.17
C GLU A 550 -1.61 -27.89 0.39
N GLY A 551 -2.76 -28.43 -0.04
CA GLY A 551 -3.31 -29.68 0.48
C GLY A 551 -4.16 -29.54 1.73
N GLY A 552 -4.51 -28.31 2.14
CA GLY A 552 -5.48 -28.06 3.22
C GLY A 552 -4.88 -28.23 4.62
N VAL A 553 -3.59 -27.94 4.77
CA VAL A 553 -2.88 -28.04 6.07
C VAL A 553 -2.94 -26.69 6.78
N PRO A 554 -3.53 -26.59 7.99
CA PRO A 554 -3.60 -25.33 8.72
C PRO A 554 -2.24 -24.98 9.36
N GLU A 555 -1.95 -23.68 9.45
CA GLU A 555 -0.79 -23.12 10.13
C GLU A 555 -1.18 -21.87 10.91
N ILE A 556 -0.68 -21.72 12.13
CA ILE A 556 -0.80 -20.46 12.88
C ILE A 556 0.26 -19.50 12.35
N THR A 557 -0.15 -18.36 11.81
CA THR A 557 0.75 -17.35 11.22
C THR A 557 0.93 -16.11 12.09
N SER A 558 0.02 -15.86 13.03
CA SER A 558 0.12 -14.76 14.00
C SER A 558 -0.51 -15.17 15.32
N ILE A 559 0.06 -14.67 16.43
CA ILE A 559 -0.49 -14.78 17.78
C ILE A 559 -0.43 -13.39 18.43
N GLU A 560 -1.58 -12.86 18.81
CA GLU A 560 -1.74 -11.54 19.41
C GLU A 560 -2.41 -11.69 20.78
N ILE A 561 -1.92 -10.96 21.78
CA ILE A 561 -2.52 -10.91 23.11
C ILE A 561 -2.90 -9.45 23.37
N GLY A 562 -4.13 -9.21 23.82
CA GLY A 562 -4.62 -7.87 24.13
C GLY A 562 -5.46 -7.83 25.39
N ASP A 563 -5.20 -6.83 26.23
CA ASP A 563 -5.99 -6.54 27.42
C ASP A 563 -7.39 -6.04 27.03
N ILE A 564 -8.41 -6.58 27.68
CA ILE A 564 -9.81 -6.26 27.41
C ILE A 564 -10.37 -5.42 28.55
N LYS A 565 -10.69 -4.17 28.23
CA LYS A 565 -11.30 -3.23 29.16
C LYS A 565 -12.69 -3.65 29.61
N GLN A 566 -13.49 -4.12 28.66
CA GLN A 566 -14.89 -4.46 28.91
C GLN A 566 -15.43 -5.48 27.91
N ILE A 567 -16.37 -6.29 28.40
CA ILE A 567 -17.25 -7.15 27.58
C ILE A 567 -18.70 -6.93 27.97
N LYS A 568 -19.61 -7.00 26.99
CA LYS A 568 -21.05 -6.88 27.17
C LYS A 568 -21.75 -7.89 26.28
N LEU A 569 -22.57 -8.77 26.87
CA LEU A 569 -23.55 -9.54 26.13
C LEU A 569 -24.89 -8.82 26.25
N THR A 570 -25.40 -8.30 25.13
CA THR A 570 -26.62 -7.51 25.08
C THR A 570 -27.89 -8.38 25.14
N GLU A 571 -29.05 -7.76 25.34
CA GLU A 571 -30.33 -8.47 25.46
C GLU A 571 -30.75 -9.17 24.16
N LYS A 572 -30.48 -8.58 22.98
CA LYS A 572 -30.73 -9.23 21.68
C LYS A 572 -29.58 -10.12 21.23
N GLY A 573 -28.55 -10.25 22.07
CA GLY A 573 -27.52 -11.28 21.97
C GLY A 573 -26.31 -10.92 21.12
N TYR A 574 -25.89 -9.66 21.12
CA TYR A 574 -24.56 -9.26 20.67
C TYR A 574 -23.55 -9.39 21.80
N PHE A 575 -22.47 -10.11 21.58
CA PHE A 575 -21.29 -10.07 22.43
C PHE A 575 -20.37 -8.97 21.90
N ILE A 576 -20.21 -7.89 22.67
CA ILE A 576 -19.43 -6.71 22.33
C ILE A 576 -18.25 -6.61 23.29
N TYR A 577 -17.06 -6.32 22.79
CA TYR A 577 -15.86 -6.18 23.61
C TYR A 577 -15.00 -5.01 23.14
N GLY A 578 -14.22 -4.45 24.06
CA GLY A 578 -13.29 -3.35 23.76
C GLY A 578 -11.97 -3.55 24.46
N TYR A 579 -10.88 -3.30 23.72
CA TYR A 579 -9.51 -3.34 24.24
C TYR A 579 -9.26 -2.20 25.25
N GLU A 580 -8.32 -2.41 26.18
CA GLU A 580 -7.84 -1.37 27.09
C GLU A 580 -7.10 -0.27 26.33
N ASP A 581 -6.16 -0.69 25.49
CA ASP A 581 -5.46 0.13 24.53
C ASP A 581 -5.97 -0.16 23.12
N MET A 582 -6.42 0.90 22.45
CA MET A 582 -7.09 0.79 21.16
C MET A 582 -6.06 0.53 20.06
N PRO A 583 -6.20 -0.58 19.31
CA PRO A 583 -5.35 -0.80 18.15
C PRO A 583 -5.51 0.35 17.15
N TYR A 584 -4.41 0.88 16.63
CA TYR A 584 -4.44 1.89 15.57
C TYR A 584 -5.29 1.37 14.38
N HIS A 585 -6.24 2.19 13.93
CA HIS A 585 -7.17 1.88 12.82
C HIS A 585 -8.20 0.75 13.07
N SER A 586 -8.40 0.29 14.33
CA SER A 586 -9.49 -0.64 14.70
C SER A 586 -10.80 0.09 15.05
N SER A 587 -11.93 -0.62 14.93
CA SER A 587 -13.21 -0.27 15.57
C SER A 587 -13.04 -0.04 17.08
N LEU A 588 -13.78 0.91 17.67
CA LEU A 588 -13.72 1.16 19.13
C LEU A 588 -14.17 -0.07 19.92
N ARG A 589 -15.06 -0.86 19.32
CA ARG A 589 -15.61 -2.10 19.82
C ARG A 589 -15.58 -3.16 18.74
N GLN A 590 -15.35 -4.38 19.20
CA GLN A 590 -15.44 -5.59 18.43
C GLN A 590 -16.70 -6.35 18.83
N TYR A 591 -17.27 -7.17 17.96
CA TYR A 591 -18.52 -7.86 18.29
C TYR A 591 -18.78 -9.13 17.49
N TRP A 592 -19.62 -9.99 18.07
CA TRP A 592 -20.29 -11.10 17.37
C TRP A 592 -21.75 -11.21 17.78
N ARG A 593 -22.58 -11.68 16.85
CA ARG A 593 -23.97 -12.03 17.13
C ARG A 593 -24.05 -13.46 17.70
N ALA A 594 -24.24 -13.58 19.01
CA ALA A 594 -24.29 -14.83 19.75
C ALA A 594 -25.72 -15.42 19.89
N ALA A 595 -26.76 -14.62 19.77
CA ALA A 595 -28.13 -15.14 19.66
C ALA A 595 -28.47 -15.40 18.18
N PRO A 596 -29.13 -16.52 17.86
CA PRO A 596 -29.48 -16.79 16.48
C PRO A 596 -30.56 -15.82 15.99
N LEU A 597 -30.49 -15.50 14.70
CA LEU A 597 -31.57 -14.87 13.94
C LEU A 597 -32.27 -15.92 13.07
N SER A 598 -33.53 -15.70 12.69
CA SER A 598 -34.18 -16.60 11.73
C SER A 598 -33.47 -16.55 10.37
N ASP A 599 -33.42 -17.68 9.65
CA ASP A 599 -32.79 -17.72 8.32
C ASP A 599 -33.41 -16.67 7.39
N LYS A 600 -34.74 -16.54 7.44
CA LYS A 600 -35.45 -15.55 6.64
C LYS A 600 -35.07 -14.11 6.98
N CYS A 601 -34.91 -13.78 8.25
CA CYS A 601 -34.46 -12.45 8.66
C CYS A 601 -33.03 -12.14 8.18
N ARG A 602 -32.11 -13.11 8.21
CA ARG A 602 -30.75 -12.94 7.67
C ARG A 602 -30.79 -12.73 6.16
N GLU A 603 -31.57 -13.53 5.43
CA GLU A 603 -31.79 -13.36 3.99
C GLU A 603 -32.34 -11.98 3.66
N LEU A 604 -33.36 -11.51 4.40
CA LEU A 604 -33.95 -10.17 4.19
C LEU A 604 -32.96 -9.05 4.53
N THR A 605 -32.10 -9.25 5.54
CA THR A 605 -31.03 -8.30 5.87
C THR A 605 -30.05 -8.19 4.72
N GLU A 606 -29.52 -9.33 4.24
CA GLU A 606 -28.58 -9.41 3.13
C GLU A 606 -29.17 -8.81 1.83
N GLN A 607 -30.46 -9.04 1.59
CA GLN A 607 -31.12 -8.63 0.36
C GLN A 607 -31.54 -7.15 0.33
N TYR A 608 -32.01 -6.60 1.46
CA TYR A 608 -32.71 -5.30 1.47
C TYR A 608 -32.14 -4.26 2.43
N VAL A 609 -31.17 -4.60 3.27
CA VAL A 609 -30.66 -3.68 4.30
C VAL A 609 -29.14 -3.56 4.23
N HIS A 610 -28.45 -4.68 4.00
CA HIS A 610 -27.01 -4.72 3.88
C HIS A 610 -26.51 -3.86 2.70
N GLY A 611 -25.41 -3.16 2.92
CA GLY A 611 -24.81 -2.28 1.92
C GLY A 611 -25.45 -0.89 1.82
N ILE A 612 -26.42 -0.54 2.68
CA ILE A 612 -26.99 0.81 2.81
C ILE A 612 -26.40 1.53 4.02
N SER A 613 -25.95 2.77 3.85
CA SER A 613 -25.36 3.59 4.91
C SER A 613 -26.41 4.28 5.79
N TYR A 614 -26.16 4.30 7.10
CA TYR A 614 -26.92 5.05 8.09
C TYR A 614 -26.30 6.42 8.44
N VAL A 615 -25.18 6.80 7.82
CA VAL A 615 -24.43 8.00 8.20
C VAL A 615 -24.02 8.90 7.02
N ASN A 616 -24.11 8.37 5.79
CA ASN A 616 -23.66 9.08 4.59
C ASN A 616 -24.81 9.74 3.83
N TYR A 617 -26.03 9.22 3.95
CA TYR A 617 -27.23 9.76 3.31
C TYR A 617 -28.49 9.37 4.07
N ASN A 618 -29.62 10.01 3.72
CA ASN A 618 -30.81 10.04 4.56
C ASN A 618 -31.73 8.81 4.46
N ALA A 619 -31.49 7.89 3.52
CA ALA A 619 -32.45 6.84 3.15
C ALA A 619 -33.03 6.04 4.32
N PHE A 620 -32.22 5.61 5.29
CA PHE A 620 -32.68 4.84 6.45
C PHE A 620 -32.64 5.61 7.78
N VAL A 621 -32.30 6.90 7.76
CA VAL A 621 -32.27 7.76 8.96
C VAL A 621 -33.29 8.89 8.95
N THR A 622 -34.20 8.90 7.97
CA THR A 622 -35.33 9.84 7.90
C THR A 622 -36.63 9.12 7.60
N ASN A 623 -37.74 9.76 8.02
CA ASN A 623 -39.08 9.29 7.69
C ASN A 623 -39.48 9.77 6.30
N TRP A 624 -39.81 8.84 5.42
CA TRP A 624 -40.26 9.15 4.07
C TRP A 624 -41.17 8.04 3.50
N ASP A 625 -41.98 8.43 2.52
CA ASP A 625 -42.81 7.54 1.71
C ASP A 625 -42.86 8.05 0.25
N SER A 626 -43.68 7.41 -0.59
CA SER A 626 -43.86 7.82 -1.99
C SER A 626 -44.24 9.29 -2.22
N SER A 627 -44.75 10.01 -1.22
CA SER A 627 -45.13 11.42 -1.35
C SER A 627 -43.95 12.39 -1.18
N ASN A 628 -42.84 11.96 -0.58
CA ASN A 628 -41.67 12.80 -0.29
C ASN A 628 -40.32 12.07 -0.50
N ALA A 629 -40.29 10.95 -1.22
CA ALA A 629 -39.07 10.20 -1.51
C ALA A 629 -37.97 11.03 -2.20
N GLU A 630 -38.33 12.12 -2.90
CA GLU A 630 -37.37 13.06 -3.48
C GLU A 630 -36.48 13.77 -2.44
N ASP A 631 -36.88 13.80 -1.16
CA ASP A 631 -36.14 14.50 -0.09
C ASP A 631 -34.96 13.70 0.45
N ILE A 632 -34.93 12.39 0.20
CA ILE A 632 -33.79 11.52 0.57
C ILE A 632 -32.75 11.38 -0.52
N LEU A 633 -33.04 11.86 -1.75
CA LEU A 633 -32.13 11.77 -2.87
C LEU A 633 -30.87 12.59 -2.60
N MET A 634 -29.73 11.92 -2.60
CA MET A 634 -28.40 12.51 -2.46
C MET A 634 -27.47 11.86 -3.50
N PRO A 635 -26.66 12.61 -4.26
CA PRO A 635 -25.88 12.02 -5.34
C PRO A 635 -24.97 10.87 -4.88
N CYS A 636 -24.38 11.00 -3.70
CA CYS A 636 -23.49 9.99 -3.11
C CYS A 636 -24.13 8.62 -2.85
N MET A 637 -25.45 8.55 -2.63
CA MET A 637 -26.11 7.26 -2.37
C MET A 637 -26.06 6.32 -3.58
N PHE A 638 -25.81 6.86 -4.78
CA PHE A 638 -25.82 6.09 -6.02
C PHE A 638 -24.82 4.93 -6.02
N GLU A 639 -23.67 5.11 -5.39
CA GLU A 639 -22.62 4.09 -5.33
C GLU A 639 -23.12 2.79 -4.69
N ASP A 640 -23.78 2.90 -3.54
CA ASP A 640 -24.35 1.75 -2.82
C ASP A 640 -25.49 1.09 -3.62
N ILE A 641 -26.37 1.89 -4.23
CA ILE A 641 -27.50 1.38 -5.02
C ILE A 641 -27.02 0.76 -6.34
N TYR A 642 -25.97 1.29 -6.96
CA TYR A 642 -25.33 0.70 -8.12
C TYR A 642 -24.73 -0.68 -7.79
N ARG A 643 -24.09 -0.82 -6.63
CA ARG A 643 -23.58 -2.12 -6.15
C ARG A 643 -24.72 -3.11 -5.91
N ILE A 644 -25.85 -2.67 -5.36
CA ILE A 644 -27.05 -3.50 -5.19
C ILE A 644 -27.64 -3.93 -6.54
N ASP A 645 -27.68 -3.04 -7.54
CA ASP A 645 -28.22 -3.33 -8.88
C ASP A 645 -27.31 -4.26 -9.70
N THR A 646 -25.99 -4.08 -9.60
CA THR A 646 -25.04 -4.70 -10.54
C THR A 646 -24.11 -5.73 -9.93
N GLY A 647 -23.96 -5.75 -8.61
CA GLY A 647 -22.95 -6.53 -7.90
C GLY A 647 -21.51 -6.07 -8.16
N LYS A 648 -21.30 -4.87 -8.73
CA LYS A 648 -19.99 -4.33 -9.12
C LYS A 648 -19.70 -3.01 -8.45
N VAL A 649 -18.42 -2.68 -8.33
CA VAL A 649 -17.95 -1.33 -8.02
C VAL A 649 -18.16 -0.43 -9.23
N ILE A 650 -18.61 0.79 -9.01
CA ILE A 650 -18.81 1.78 -10.07
C ILE A 650 -17.46 2.29 -10.57
N GLN A 651 -17.33 2.46 -11.89
CA GLN A 651 -16.15 3.03 -12.54
C GLN A 651 -16.59 4.31 -13.26
N PRO A 652 -16.47 5.49 -12.64
CA PRO A 652 -16.90 6.74 -13.25
C PRO A 652 -15.99 7.14 -14.42
N GLU A 653 -16.56 7.70 -15.48
CA GLU A 653 -15.80 8.23 -16.61
C GLU A 653 -15.68 9.74 -16.46
N ASN A 654 -14.46 10.26 -16.29
CA ASN A 654 -14.18 11.68 -16.06
C ASN A 654 -14.98 12.27 -14.86
N GLY A 655 -15.19 11.49 -13.80
CA GLY A 655 -15.96 11.92 -12.62
C GLY A 655 -17.46 12.04 -12.85
N GLU A 656 -17.98 11.48 -13.95
CA GLU A 656 -19.41 11.51 -14.27
C GLU A 656 -20.01 10.12 -14.49
N ILE A 657 -21.32 10.02 -14.31
CA ILE A 657 -22.13 8.82 -14.49
C ILE A 657 -23.16 9.08 -15.59
N PRO A 658 -23.24 8.24 -16.65
CA PRO A 658 -24.21 8.43 -17.72
C PRO A 658 -25.65 8.48 -17.20
N ALA A 659 -26.43 9.48 -17.62
CA ALA A 659 -27.77 9.74 -17.08
C ALA A 659 -28.72 8.55 -17.27
N LYS A 660 -28.60 7.84 -18.40
CA LYS A 660 -29.37 6.63 -18.67
C LYS A 660 -29.16 5.55 -17.61
N VAL A 661 -27.95 5.39 -17.09
CA VAL A 661 -27.64 4.40 -16.04
C VAL A 661 -28.13 4.92 -14.70
N TYR A 662 -27.82 6.18 -14.39
CA TYR A 662 -28.18 6.82 -13.13
C TYR A 662 -29.69 6.82 -12.89
N GLU A 663 -30.45 7.34 -13.87
CA GLU A 663 -31.89 7.48 -13.81
C GLU A 663 -32.60 6.13 -13.77
N ARG A 664 -32.13 5.14 -14.55
CA ARG A 664 -32.68 3.78 -14.52
C ARG A 664 -32.59 3.20 -13.11
N ILE A 665 -31.41 3.23 -12.50
CA ILE A 665 -31.18 2.63 -11.20
C ILE A 665 -31.97 3.38 -10.12
N MET A 666 -31.85 4.70 -10.03
CA MET A 666 -32.54 5.48 -9.00
C MET A 666 -34.06 5.34 -9.05
N THR A 667 -34.66 5.34 -10.25
CA THR A 667 -36.12 5.16 -10.41
C THR A 667 -36.58 3.70 -10.28
N THR A 668 -35.66 2.74 -10.33
CA THR A 668 -35.95 1.33 -10.02
C THR A 668 -36.11 1.17 -8.51
N TYR A 669 -35.11 1.62 -7.74
CA TYR A 669 -35.04 1.36 -6.30
C TYR A 669 -35.82 2.33 -5.43
N PHE A 670 -36.17 3.52 -5.92
CA PHE A 670 -36.94 4.52 -5.18
C PHE A 670 -38.19 4.97 -5.96
N PRO A 671 -39.28 5.37 -5.28
CA PRO A 671 -40.52 5.78 -5.91
C PRO A 671 -40.43 7.26 -6.33
N VAL A 672 -39.48 7.55 -7.21
CA VAL A 672 -39.17 8.90 -7.72
C VAL A 672 -39.23 8.93 -9.26
N THR A 673 -39.49 10.09 -9.83
CA THR A 673 -39.46 10.30 -11.28
C THR A 673 -38.07 10.75 -11.75
N THR A 674 -37.79 10.57 -13.04
CA THR A 674 -36.57 11.09 -13.67
C THR A 674 -36.41 12.60 -13.45
N GLU A 675 -37.49 13.36 -13.49
CA GLU A 675 -37.45 14.81 -13.23
C GLU A 675 -37.01 15.12 -11.80
N GLN A 676 -37.50 14.37 -10.80
CA GLN A 676 -37.08 14.52 -9.40
C GLN A 676 -35.61 14.16 -9.22
N VAL A 677 -35.13 13.09 -9.86
CA VAL A 677 -33.70 12.72 -9.85
C VAL A 677 -32.84 13.81 -10.48
N ARG A 678 -33.25 14.35 -11.64
CA ARG A 678 -32.52 15.45 -12.30
C ARG A 678 -32.44 16.69 -11.43
N GLU A 679 -33.52 17.04 -10.74
CA GLU A 679 -33.59 18.21 -9.87
C GLU A 679 -32.73 18.06 -8.61
N LYS A 680 -32.71 16.88 -7.99
CA LYS A 680 -32.07 16.66 -6.69
C LYS A 680 -30.62 16.17 -6.78
N CYS A 681 -30.25 15.47 -7.85
CA CYS A 681 -28.95 14.78 -7.97
C CYS A 681 -27.92 15.50 -8.87
N GLY A 682 -28.19 16.73 -9.33
CA GLY A 682 -27.20 17.54 -10.05
C GLY A 682 -27.00 17.18 -11.53
N TYR A 683 -28.08 16.93 -12.27
CA TYR A 683 -28.00 16.55 -13.69
C TYR A 683 -27.28 17.59 -14.59
N HIS A 684 -26.31 17.13 -15.37
CA HIS A 684 -25.53 17.91 -16.33
C HIS A 684 -26.06 17.75 -17.76
N ALA A 685 -26.84 18.72 -18.23
CA ALA A 685 -27.46 18.66 -19.56
C ALA A 685 -26.46 18.70 -20.74
N ALA A 686 -25.23 19.18 -20.54
CA ALA A 686 -24.22 19.29 -21.60
C ALA A 686 -23.60 17.92 -21.94
N THR A 687 -23.47 17.06 -20.94
CA THR A 687 -22.82 15.75 -21.01
C THR A 687 -23.81 14.59 -20.87
N ASP A 688 -25.09 14.88 -20.59
CA ASP A 688 -26.15 13.89 -20.35
C ASP A 688 -25.77 12.90 -19.25
N SER A 689 -25.35 13.44 -18.11
CA SER A 689 -24.73 12.71 -17.01
C SER A 689 -25.04 13.34 -15.64
N TYR A 690 -24.57 12.68 -14.57
CA TYR A 690 -24.60 13.14 -13.19
C TYR A 690 -23.18 13.15 -12.63
N PRO A 691 -22.83 14.07 -11.71
CA PRO A 691 -21.55 14.01 -11.03
C PRO A 691 -21.45 12.72 -10.20
N TYR A 692 -20.28 12.11 -10.20
CA TYR A 692 -19.94 11.07 -9.24
C TYR A 692 -19.56 11.73 -7.91
N GLU A 693 -20.37 11.53 -6.87
CA GLU A 693 -20.02 11.90 -5.50
C GLU A 693 -19.68 10.63 -4.72
N MET A 694 -18.45 10.54 -4.25
CA MET A 694 -17.98 9.37 -3.51
C MET A 694 -18.48 9.40 -2.06
N ILE A 695 -18.81 8.24 -1.53
CA ILE A 695 -19.10 8.08 -0.11
C ILE A 695 -17.78 7.97 0.67
N PHE A 696 -17.57 8.87 1.64
CA PHE A 696 -16.51 8.69 2.64
C PHE A 696 -16.98 7.83 3.78
N SER A 697 -16.27 6.74 4.05
CA SER A 697 -16.48 5.95 5.27
C SER A 697 -16.29 6.85 6.50
N ARG A 698 -17.41 7.13 7.18
CA ARG A 698 -17.33 7.64 8.55
C ARG A 698 -16.90 6.49 9.45
N GLN A 699 -15.97 6.76 10.36
CA GLN A 699 -15.58 5.77 11.36
C GLN A 699 -16.79 5.38 12.20
N TYR A 700 -16.88 4.09 12.54
CA TYR A 700 -17.83 3.57 13.53
C TYR A 700 -19.32 3.73 13.15
N PRO A 701 -19.76 3.41 11.91
CA PRO A 701 -21.16 3.57 11.53
C PRO A 701 -22.03 2.46 12.14
N PRO A 702 -23.29 2.75 12.52
CA PRO A 702 -24.26 1.70 12.79
C PRO A 702 -24.64 0.97 11.49
N PHE A 703 -25.13 -0.26 11.65
CA PHE A 703 -25.67 -1.07 10.56
C PHE A 703 -27.06 -1.62 10.93
N GLY A 704 -27.84 -2.02 9.92
CA GLY A 704 -29.19 -2.55 10.12
C GLY A 704 -29.23 -4.08 10.20
N GLU A 705 -29.98 -4.63 11.16
CA GLU A 705 -30.32 -6.06 11.26
C GLU A 705 -31.85 -6.22 11.20
N VAL A 706 -32.38 -7.00 10.25
CA VAL A 706 -33.83 -7.31 10.21
C VAL A 706 -34.15 -8.29 11.33
N VAL A 707 -34.97 -7.90 12.30
CA VAL A 707 -35.32 -8.75 13.45
C VAL A 707 -36.71 -9.38 13.35
N ASP A 708 -37.58 -8.79 12.54
CA ASP A 708 -38.92 -9.32 12.23
C ASP A 708 -39.39 -8.81 10.87
N TYR A 709 -40.42 -9.43 10.30
CA TYR A 709 -41.01 -8.99 9.03
C TYR A 709 -42.48 -9.40 8.89
N VAL A 710 -43.21 -8.70 8.03
CA VAL A 710 -44.60 -9.01 7.67
C VAL A 710 -44.74 -8.99 6.14
N ASP A 711 -45.25 -10.10 5.58
CA ASP A 711 -45.71 -10.14 4.20
C ASP A 711 -47.09 -9.47 4.09
N ASN A 712 -47.17 -8.40 3.31
CA ASN A 712 -48.42 -7.66 3.14
C ASN A 712 -49.30 -8.29 2.05
N PRO A 713 -50.64 -8.15 2.13
CA PRO A 713 -51.56 -8.71 1.13
C PRO A 713 -51.39 -8.15 -0.30
N ASP A 714 -50.72 -7.01 -0.45
CA ASP A 714 -50.43 -6.36 -1.73
C ASP A 714 -49.13 -6.83 -2.39
N GLY A 715 -48.40 -7.75 -1.75
CA GLY A 715 -47.14 -8.30 -2.25
C GLY A 715 -45.89 -7.56 -1.78
N THR A 716 -46.04 -6.47 -1.03
CA THR A 716 -44.91 -5.80 -0.36
C THR A 716 -44.50 -6.54 0.91
N ILE A 717 -43.28 -6.29 1.39
CA ILE A 717 -42.76 -6.82 2.64
C ILE A 717 -42.41 -5.64 3.56
N THR A 718 -42.93 -5.64 4.78
CA THR A 718 -42.52 -4.69 5.82
C THR A 718 -41.47 -5.34 6.72
N LEU A 719 -40.28 -4.76 6.76
CA LEU A 719 -39.13 -5.18 7.55
C LEU A 719 -39.05 -4.36 8.84
N TYR A 720 -38.87 -5.03 9.98
CA TYR A 720 -38.52 -4.41 11.25
C TYR A 720 -37.02 -4.54 11.46
N VAL A 721 -36.33 -3.41 11.42
CA VAL A 721 -34.87 -3.34 11.39
C VAL A 721 -34.34 -2.64 12.63
N ASP A 722 -33.45 -3.29 13.36
CA ASP A 722 -32.70 -2.68 14.45
C ASP A 722 -31.43 -2.03 13.90
N GLY A 723 -31.17 -0.78 14.29
CA GLY A 723 -29.89 -0.12 14.10
C GLY A 723 -28.92 -0.58 15.19
N VAL A 724 -27.98 -1.44 14.83
CA VAL A 724 -26.96 -1.98 15.72
C VAL A 724 -25.76 -1.04 15.69
N TRP A 725 -25.29 -0.61 16.87
CA TRP A 725 -24.18 0.33 17.01
C TRP A 725 -23.18 -0.13 18.09
N PRO A 726 -22.31 -1.08 17.76
CA PRO A 726 -21.44 -1.74 18.73
C PRO A 726 -20.50 -0.79 19.46
N ASP A 727 -20.02 0.25 18.77
CA ASP A 727 -19.13 1.28 19.33
C ASP A 727 -19.75 2.09 20.48
N TYR A 728 -21.08 2.08 20.59
CA TYR A 728 -21.84 2.65 21.71
C TYR A 728 -22.47 1.56 22.60
N ASP A 729 -21.95 0.34 22.51
CA ASP A 729 -22.38 -0.85 23.23
C ASP A 729 -23.89 -1.16 23.05
N SER A 730 -24.48 -0.82 21.89
CA SER A 730 -25.93 -0.93 21.62
C SER A 730 -26.23 -1.89 20.48
N ASP A 731 -27.19 -2.79 20.68
CA ASP A 731 -27.77 -3.68 19.67
C ASP A 731 -29.14 -3.21 19.17
N CYS A 732 -29.58 -2.02 19.58
CA CYS A 732 -30.87 -1.44 19.23
C CYS A 732 -30.87 0.08 19.42
N ALA A 733 -29.90 0.76 18.81
CA ALA A 733 -29.71 2.21 18.91
C ALA A 733 -30.96 2.97 18.44
N PHE A 734 -31.58 2.48 17.38
CA PHE A 734 -32.85 2.96 16.82
C PHE A 734 -33.51 1.80 16.06
N THR A 735 -34.77 1.98 15.66
CA THR A 735 -35.51 0.95 14.92
C THR A 735 -36.17 1.55 13.70
N SER A 736 -36.23 0.81 12.60
CA SER A 736 -36.84 1.25 11.34
C SER A 736 -37.88 0.24 10.87
N GLN A 737 -38.98 0.76 10.33
CA GLN A 737 -39.96 0.00 9.56
C GLN A 737 -39.79 0.34 8.08
N ILE A 738 -39.16 -0.56 7.34
CA ILE A 738 -38.85 -0.37 5.92
C ILE A 738 -39.80 -1.23 5.11
N THR A 739 -40.57 -0.62 4.21
CA THR A 739 -41.43 -1.39 3.30
C THR A 739 -40.77 -1.49 1.93
N VAL A 740 -40.64 -2.71 1.43
CA VAL A 740 -40.05 -3.02 0.11
C VAL A 740 -41.06 -3.72 -0.78
N GLU A 741 -40.98 -3.46 -2.08
CA GLU A 741 -41.71 -4.11 -3.16
C GLU A 741 -40.73 -4.99 -3.96
N PRO A 742 -40.75 -6.32 -3.78
CA PRO A 742 -39.92 -7.23 -4.57
C PRO A 742 -40.41 -7.34 -6.02
N HIS A 743 -39.50 -7.48 -6.98
CA HIS A 743 -39.83 -7.73 -8.39
C HIS A 743 -39.37 -9.12 -8.86
N ASP A 744 -40.02 -9.65 -9.90
CA ASP A 744 -39.75 -11.00 -10.45
C ASP A 744 -38.35 -11.15 -11.06
N ASP A 745 -37.71 -10.05 -11.46
CA ASP A 745 -36.36 -10.04 -12.06
C ASP A 745 -35.24 -10.04 -11.02
N GLY A 746 -35.59 -10.09 -9.73
CA GLY A 746 -34.65 -10.03 -8.60
C GLY A 746 -34.34 -8.61 -8.12
N SER A 747 -34.77 -7.58 -8.87
CA SER A 747 -34.73 -6.20 -8.38
C SER A 747 -35.85 -5.95 -7.38
N PHE A 748 -35.84 -4.78 -6.75
CA PHE A 748 -36.88 -4.39 -5.78
C PHE A 748 -36.94 -2.86 -5.67
N ARG A 749 -37.97 -2.37 -4.99
CA ARG A 749 -38.15 -0.94 -4.72
C ARG A 749 -38.42 -0.69 -3.24
N TYR A 750 -37.71 0.27 -2.64
CA TYR A 750 -38.06 0.81 -1.34
C TYR A 750 -39.31 1.69 -1.47
N ILE A 751 -40.33 1.47 -0.65
CA ILE A 751 -41.60 2.20 -0.71
C ILE A 751 -41.68 3.28 0.37
N SER A 752 -41.19 2.97 1.56
CA SER A 752 -41.19 3.88 2.70
C SER A 752 -40.19 3.46 3.77
N ASN A 753 -39.75 4.42 4.57
CA ASN A 753 -39.06 4.21 5.84
C ASN A 753 -39.75 4.99 6.96
N CYS A 754 -39.96 4.33 8.10
CA CYS A 754 -40.37 4.97 9.35
C CYS A 754 -39.36 4.60 10.43
N ILE A 755 -38.50 5.54 10.80
CA ILE A 755 -37.50 5.39 11.85
C ILE A 755 -38.00 5.95 13.18
N GLU A 756 -37.82 5.17 14.23
CA GLU A 756 -38.10 5.50 15.61
C GLU A 756 -36.80 5.49 16.42
N LYS A 757 -36.63 6.53 17.23
CA LYS A 757 -35.52 6.63 18.17
C LYS A 757 -35.59 5.50 19.19
N GLY A 758 -34.49 4.76 19.34
CA GLY A 758 -34.33 3.69 20.33
C GLY A 758 -33.51 4.15 21.53
N GLU A 759 -32.44 3.42 21.83
CA GLU A 759 -31.51 3.73 22.92
C GLU A 759 -30.70 5.01 22.69
N LEU A 760 -30.38 5.33 21.43
CA LEU A 760 -29.52 6.43 21.02
C LEU A 760 -30.26 7.42 20.12
N GLU A 761 -29.66 8.60 19.91
CA GLU A 761 -30.16 9.53 18.90
C GLU A 761 -29.93 8.98 17.49
N ILE A 762 -30.86 9.27 16.58
CA ILE A 762 -30.71 8.93 15.17
C ILE A 762 -29.55 9.76 14.59
N PRO A 763 -28.62 9.15 13.82
CA PRO A 763 -27.52 9.87 13.20
C PRO A 763 -28.01 11.05 12.35
N THR A 764 -27.32 12.17 12.45
CA THR A 764 -27.56 13.32 11.57
C THR A 764 -26.61 13.26 10.39
N VAL A 765 -27.14 13.24 9.17
CA VAL A 765 -26.36 13.34 7.95
C VAL A 765 -26.01 14.81 7.73
N GLU A 766 -24.72 15.13 7.77
CA GLU A 766 -24.23 16.46 7.41
C GLU A 766 -24.15 16.55 5.89
N ARG A 767 -24.71 17.63 5.33
CA ARG A 767 -24.65 17.94 3.90
C ARG A 767 -23.34 18.60 3.51
#